data_AF-A0A9Q7SAP3-F1
#
_entry.id   AF-A0A9Q7SAP3-F1
#
_cell.length_a   1.000
_cell.length_b   1.000
_cell.length_c   1.000
_cell.angle_alpha   90.00
_cell.angle_beta   90.00
_cell.angle_gamma   90.00
#
_symmetry.space_group_name_H-M   'P 1'
#
loop_
_entity.id
_entity.type
_entity.pdbx_description
1 polymer ?
#
loop_
_entity_poly.entity_id
_entity_poly.type
_entity_poly.pdbx_seq_one_letter_code
_entity_poly.pdbx_strand_id
1 'polypeptide(L)'
;MCRSYADFDPNIRDHRRCKMTEHKRAAATASRQENRTTMRCVSSNVRDVLGPAGATAVAALPPSMLSNLMVSLEAVSPGIAAELLRSPSGALRRVPGMHNNVFTEVRERTGDASEKINRGKSDPMAVSKVQLASALCERGLIVNGVVNKYPLSANADPLEASAELDRIDTRIDAIACGAMVPPAPGTKFEDLPARVQNFYRRHTLDEVASLTAVSQRMSDKLFDDVTEQAQVAAAPRRPDPIIEQIGGDQAHVLTVGALMARADSGDNAVQIADGVVLARGENGNLSVAVDGLRLPVDSDTRVNELIARIPDVDFDQFTSVPAGGNSSGMNTVVQSMMVGKSPRALSMRLAAKRRVIERTFFGDTPMGYAMGADGHAHLLAGKARAHTAQRLASRPHSSRHGADELAQTSRIEGFDVARNLRFARQARKQFVDALPGTLRAMRAPEAKLKRYAGPVSSEDRESAARAGFQVRHPSNTLQADYPAARASLAAVDWSATTAVPADPPGRALAPEHMDVRAEGARMVAAANQVARYGRNPELVSSDALVAEAKLGQAFELWNIARARNHAPRVLTAAHPVPVSYRGREAQFVNDVFPAGGAFTTKGYTMARSDDAVRGGSGRVRVKYLTSDGMPVAGGDVIESGTTFRVVDTSVAADGTIEVRAVAEQVAAKMQQTATISRN
;
A
#
# COMPACT_ATOMS: atom_id res chain seq x y z
N MET A 1 -33.25 -29.35 6.84
CA MET A 1 -32.06 -28.65 6.31
C MET A 1 -31.56 -29.40 5.08
N CYS A 2 -31.42 -28.75 3.92
CA CYS A 2 -30.90 -29.40 2.70
C CYS A 2 -29.36 -29.27 2.63
N ARG A 3 -28.66 -30.41 2.60
CA ARG A 3 -27.24 -30.53 2.22
C ARG A 3 -27.12 -30.75 0.71
N SER A 4 -25.97 -30.42 0.13
CA SER A 4 -25.72 -30.65 -1.31
C SER A 4 -25.17 -32.05 -1.57
N TYR A 5 -25.42 -32.57 -2.76
CA TYR A 5 -25.16 -33.97 -3.14
C TYR A 5 -23.68 -34.39 -3.05
N ALA A 6 -22.74 -33.43 -3.01
CA ALA A 6 -21.30 -33.67 -2.93
C ALA A 6 -20.81 -33.98 -1.50
N ASP A 7 -21.65 -33.82 -0.48
CA ASP A 7 -21.26 -33.90 0.94
C ASP A 7 -21.70 -35.21 1.62
N PHE A 8 -21.88 -36.32 0.88
CA PHE A 8 -22.45 -37.56 1.43
C PHE A 8 -21.49 -38.76 1.41
N ASP A 9 -21.34 -39.38 2.58
CA ASP A 9 -20.66 -40.66 2.80
C ASP A 9 -21.46 -41.80 2.11
N PRO A 10 -20.86 -42.59 1.19
CA PRO A 10 -21.57 -43.57 0.36
C PRO A 10 -22.21 -44.75 1.13
N ASN A 11 -21.95 -44.89 2.44
CA ASN A 11 -22.32 -46.09 3.21
C ASN A 11 -23.60 -45.99 4.07
N ILE A 12 -24.32 -44.86 4.08
CA ILE A 12 -25.54 -44.70 4.90
C ILE A 12 -26.77 -44.56 3.99
N ARG A 13 -27.53 -45.65 3.82
CA ARG A 13 -28.66 -45.80 2.88
C ARG A 13 -30.03 -45.33 3.38
N ASP A 14 -30.12 -44.52 4.44
CA ASP A 14 -31.41 -43.94 4.89
C ASP A 14 -31.49 -42.43 4.58
N HIS A 15 -31.93 -42.12 3.35
CA HIS A 15 -31.94 -40.76 2.81
C HIS A 15 -33.32 -40.09 2.95
N ARG A 16 -33.52 -39.28 4.00
CA ARG A 16 -34.62 -38.28 4.01
C ARG A 16 -34.22 -37.06 3.18
N ARG A 17 -34.54 -37.07 1.87
CA ARG A 17 -34.71 -35.81 1.10
C ARG A 17 -35.60 -34.90 1.95
N CYS A 18 -35.17 -33.67 2.24
CA CYS A 18 -36.07 -32.71 2.87
C CYS A 18 -37.40 -32.69 2.10
N LYS A 19 -38.53 -32.85 2.81
CA LYS A 19 -39.86 -32.72 2.18
C LYS A 19 -39.96 -31.31 1.59
N MET A 20 -39.72 -31.22 0.27
CA MET A 20 -39.96 -30.02 -0.52
C MET A 20 -41.47 -29.92 -0.71
N THR A 21 -42.11 -29.16 0.19
CA THR A 21 -43.51 -28.75 0.06
C THR A 21 -43.71 -28.05 -1.28
N GLU A 22 -44.91 -28.15 -1.86
CA GLU A 22 -45.23 -27.50 -3.13
C GLU A 22 -44.95 -26.00 -3.09
N HIS A 23 -45.27 -25.35 -1.96
CA HIS A 23 -44.92 -23.96 -1.69
C HIS A 23 -43.41 -23.67 -1.79
N LYS A 24 -42.53 -24.56 -1.29
CA LYS A 24 -41.07 -24.37 -1.38
C LYS A 24 -40.56 -24.57 -2.80
N ARG A 25 -41.19 -25.45 -3.59
CA ARG A 25 -40.88 -25.61 -5.01
C ARG A 25 -41.32 -24.39 -5.81
N ALA A 26 -42.56 -23.93 -5.61
CA ALA A 26 -43.09 -22.73 -6.26
C ALA A 26 -42.24 -21.49 -5.96
N ALA A 27 -41.88 -21.26 -4.69
CA ALA A 27 -41.00 -20.16 -4.29
C ALA A 27 -39.60 -20.26 -4.92
N ALA A 28 -39.01 -21.46 -4.98
CA ALA A 28 -37.71 -21.67 -5.63
C ALA A 28 -37.76 -21.44 -7.15
N THR A 29 -38.85 -21.85 -7.81
CA THR A 29 -39.06 -21.61 -9.25
C THR A 29 -39.25 -20.12 -9.54
N ALA A 30 -40.08 -19.43 -8.75
CA ALA A 30 -40.29 -17.99 -8.86
C ALA A 30 -38.98 -17.22 -8.66
N SER A 31 -38.19 -17.55 -7.63
CA SER A 31 -36.89 -16.93 -7.39
C SER A 31 -35.89 -17.18 -8.53
N ARG A 32 -35.86 -18.39 -9.11
CA ARG A 32 -35.00 -18.68 -10.28
C ARG A 32 -35.42 -17.85 -11.50
N GLN A 33 -36.72 -17.67 -11.71
CA GLN A 33 -37.25 -16.88 -12.82
C GLN A 33 -36.93 -15.39 -12.63
N GLU A 34 -37.13 -14.86 -11.41
CA GLU A 34 -36.76 -13.49 -11.03
C GLU A 34 -35.26 -13.25 -11.27
N ASN A 35 -34.40 -14.13 -10.76
CA ASN A 35 -32.95 -14.03 -10.93
C ASN A 35 -32.53 -14.03 -12.41
N ARG A 36 -33.12 -14.89 -13.24
CA ARG A 36 -32.87 -14.89 -14.70
C ARG A 36 -33.30 -13.59 -15.35
N THR A 37 -34.43 -13.04 -14.91
CA THR A 37 -34.96 -11.78 -15.43
C THR A 37 -34.07 -10.62 -15.05
N THR A 38 -33.60 -10.56 -13.80
CA THR A 38 -32.60 -9.58 -13.35
C THR A 38 -31.32 -9.69 -14.16
N MET A 39 -30.76 -10.89 -14.36
CA MET A 39 -29.54 -11.06 -15.16
C MET A 39 -29.71 -10.59 -16.61
N ARG A 40 -30.85 -10.87 -17.24
CA ARG A 40 -31.15 -10.36 -18.59
C ARG A 40 -31.29 -8.85 -18.62
N CYS A 41 -31.97 -8.26 -17.64
CA CYS A 41 -32.12 -6.81 -17.51
C CYS A 41 -30.75 -6.14 -17.39
N VAL A 42 -29.92 -6.61 -16.46
CA VAL A 42 -28.58 -6.06 -16.26
C VAL A 42 -27.72 -6.27 -17.50
N SER A 43 -27.72 -7.46 -18.11
CA SER A 43 -26.94 -7.69 -19.34
C SER A 43 -27.38 -6.79 -20.50
N SER A 44 -28.68 -6.53 -20.65
CA SER A 44 -29.19 -5.57 -21.64
C SER A 44 -28.71 -4.16 -21.34
N ASN A 45 -28.90 -3.69 -20.11
CA ASN A 45 -28.49 -2.34 -19.72
C ASN A 45 -26.96 -2.16 -19.82
N VAL A 46 -26.18 -3.18 -19.46
CA VAL A 46 -24.72 -3.17 -19.66
C VAL A 46 -24.38 -3.11 -21.15
N ARG A 47 -25.12 -3.79 -22.03
CA ARG A 47 -24.88 -3.70 -23.48
C ARG A 47 -25.10 -2.28 -23.98
N ASP A 48 -26.17 -1.64 -23.51
CA ASP A 48 -26.58 -0.32 -23.96
C ASP A 48 -25.68 0.79 -23.40
N VAL A 49 -25.25 0.65 -22.14
CA VAL A 49 -24.46 1.66 -21.42
C VAL A 49 -22.94 1.42 -21.58
N LEU A 50 -22.48 0.18 -21.43
CA LEU A 50 -21.05 -0.18 -21.31
C LEU A 50 -20.52 -1.00 -22.48
N GLY A 51 -21.40 -1.47 -23.37
CA GLY A 51 -21.04 -2.20 -24.58
C GLY A 51 -21.12 -3.74 -24.47
N PRO A 52 -20.91 -4.43 -25.61
CA PRO A 52 -21.26 -5.84 -25.77
C PRO A 52 -20.34 -6.82 -25.03
N ALA A 53 -19.07 -6.47 -24.83
CA ALA A 53 -18.09 -7.34 -24.16
C ALA A 53 -18.43 -7.50 -22.66
N GLY A 54 -18.70 -6.38 -21.97
CA GLY A 54 -19.19 -6.39 -20.59
C GLY A 54 -20.51 -7.17 -20.48
N ALA A 55 -21.47 -6.90 -21.39
CA ALA A 55 -22.77 -7.57 -21.37
C ALA A 55 -22.69 -9.09 -21.48
N THR A 56 -21.78 -9.58 -22.32
CA THR A 56 -21.52 -11.01 -22.53
C THR A 56 -20.90 -11.63 -21.28
N ALA A 57 -19.94 -10.95 -20.65
CA ALA A 57 -19.32 -11.40 -19.41
C ALA A 57 -20.33 -11.44 -18.25
N VAL A 58 -21.19 -10.42 -18.13
CA VAL A 58 -22.28 -10.39 -17.13
C VAL A 58 -23.28 -11.52 -17.36
N ALA A 59 -23.68 -11.78 -18.60
CA ALA A 59 -24.60 -12.88 -18.91
C ALA A 59 -24.04 -14.26 -18.54
N ALA A 60 -22.70 -14.42 -18.57
CA ALA A 60 -22.02 -15.65 -18.19
C ALA A 60 -21.85 -15.82 -16.67
N LEU A 61 -22.14 -14.79 -15.86
CA LEU A 61 -22.07 -14.89 -14.41
C LEU A 61 -23.22 -15.71 -13.84
N PRO A 62 -22.95 -16.57 -12.83
CA PRO A 62 -24.01 -17.11 -11.99
C PRO A 62 -24.78 -15.96 -11.30
N PRO A 63 -26.12 -16.01 -11.20
CA PRO A 63 -26.90 -14.93 -10.60
C PRO A 63 -26.45 -14.55 -9.18
N SER A 64 -25.96 -15.53 -8.42
CA SER A 64 -25.47 -15.31 -7.05
C SER A 64 -24.17 -14.50 -6.96
N MET A 65 -23.51 -14.24 -8.09
CA MET A 65 -22.30 -13.41 -8.17
C MET A 65 -22.57 -11.97 -8.58
N LEU A 66 -23.81 -11.64 -8.93
CA LEU A 66 -24.17 -10.30 -9.41
C LEU A 66 -23.89 -9.22 -8.35
N SER A 67 -24.12 -9.51 -7.07
CA SER A 67 -23.84 -8.57 -5.98
C SER A 67 -22.36 -8.16 -5.91
N ASN A 68 -21.44 -9.12 -6.09
CA ASN A 68 -20.01 -8.87 -6.12
C ASN A 68 -19.61 -7.95 -7.29
N LEU A 69 -20.21 -8.16 -8.47
CA LEU A 69 -19.99 -7.28 -9.62
C LEU A 69 -20.54 -5.87 -9.36
N MET A 70 -21.76 -5.74 -8.83
CA MET A 70 -22.37 -4.43 -8.57
C MET A 70 -21.55 -3.62 -7.55
N VAL A 71 -21.07 -4.24 -6.47
CA VAL A 71 -20.16 -3.60 -5.51
C VAL A 71 -18.85 -3.17 -6.18
N SER A 72 -18.29 -4.01 -7.05
CA SER A 72 -17.08 -3.66 -7.80
C SER A 72 -17.28 -2.46 -8.71
N LEU A 73 -18.42 -2.37 -9.41
CA LEU A 73 -18.71 -1.26 -10.31
C LEU A 73 -19.09 0.01 -9.55
N GLU A 74 -19.79 -0.07 -8.42
CA GLU A 74 -20.06 1.07 -7.54
C GLU A 74 -18.77 1.68 -6.96
N ALA A 75 -17.74 0.85 -6.72
CA ALA A 75 -16.42 1.33 -6.33
C ALA A 75 -15.67 2.10 -7.45
N VAL A 76 -16.15 2.03 -8.69
CA VAL A 76 -15.56 2.69 -9.87
C VAL A 76 -16.48 3.73 -10.50
N SER A 77 -17.79 3.68 -10.23
CA SER A 77 -18.75 4.69 -10.65
C SER A 77 -19.96 4.71 -9.72
N PRO A 78 -19.99 5.58 -8.69
CA PRO A 78 -21.13 5.75 -7.80
C PRO A 78 -22.46 5.93 -8.55
N GLY A 79 -23.45 5.12 -8.21
CA GLY A 79 -24.78 5.12 -8.80
C GLY A 79 -24.94 4.25 -10.06
N ILE A 80 -23.87 3.65 -10.58
CA ILE A 80 -23.95 2.78 -11.76
C ILE A 80 -24.79 1.53 -11.49
N ALA A 81 -24.82 1.00 -10.27
CA ALA A 81 -25.64 -0.17 -9.97
C ALA A 81 -27.13 0.15 -10.12
N ALA A 82 -27.56 1.33 -9.69
CA ALA A 82 -28.95 1.76 -9.84
C ALA A 82 -29.34 1.93 -11.32
N GLU A 83 -28.41 2.36 -12.17
CA GLU A 83 -28.62 2.46 -13.62
C GLU A 83 -28.72 1.07 -14.26
N LEU A 84 -27.78 0.18 -13.95
CA LEU A 84 -27.76 -1.18 -14.50
C LEU A 84 -28.93 -2.05 -14.01
N LEU A 85 -29.44 -1.82 -12.81
CA LEU A 85 -30.57 -2.56 -12.25
C LEU A 85 -31.93 -1.98 -12.64
N ARG A 86 -31.98 -0.81 -13.30
CA ARG A 86 -33.23 -0.15 -13.67
C ARG A 86 -33.94 -0.95 -14.77
N SER A 87 -35.14 -1.42 -14.48
CA SER A 87 -35.98 -2.05 -15.48
C SER A 87 -36.61 -1.02 -16.43
N PRO A 88 -37.15 -1.46 -17.59
CA PRO A 88 -37.84 -0.56 -18.53
C PRO A 88 -39.02 0.22 -17.92
N SER A 89 -39.62 -0.30 -16.83
CA SER A 89 -40.68 0.40 -16.10
C SER A 89 -40.16 1.40 -15.07
N GLY A 90 -38.84 1.63 -14.99
CA GLY A 90 -38.19 2.52 -14.02
C GLY A 90 -37.96 1.90 -12.65
N ALA A 91 -38.54 0.72 -12.35
CA ALA A 91 -38.34 0.04 -11.07
C ALA A 91 -36.94 -0.59 -10.97
N LEU A 92 -36.31 -0.50 -9.80
CA LEU A 92 -35.02 -1.16 -9.53
C LEU A 92 -35.23 -2.66 -9.31
N ARG A 93 -34.50 -3.47 -10.08
CA ARG A 93 -34.49 -4.93 -9.91
C ARG A 93 -33.73 -5.30 -8.64
N ARG A 94 -34.22 -6.34 -7.96
CA ARG A 94 -33.54 -6.92 -6.81
C ARG A 94 -32.29 -7.70 -7.26
N VAL A 95 -31.17 -7.45 -6.59
CA VAL A 95 -29.93 -8.23 -6.77
C VAL A 95 -30.07 -9.60 -6.10
N PRO A 96 -29.85 -10.72 -6.81
CA PRO A 96 -29.93 -12.06 -6.25
C PRO A 96 -28.99 -12.27 -5.05
N GLY A 97 -29.41 -13.10 -4.10
CA GLY A 97 -28.76 -13.29 -2.80
C GLY A 97 -27.37 -13.97 -2.81
N MET A 98 -26.68 -13.79 -1.67
CA MET A 98 -25.25 -13.99 -1.38
C MET A 98 -24.79 -15.45 -1.19
N HIS A 99 -25.11 -16.34 -2.12
CA HIS A 99 -24.38 -17.61 -2.18
C HIS A 99 -23.11 -17.34 -3.00
N ASN A 100 -22.01 -16.95 -2.32
CA ASN A 100 -20.64 -16.72 -2.81
C ASN A 100 -20.15 -15.26 -2.72
N ASN A 101 -19.85 -14.77 -1.51
CA ASN A 101 -19.05 -13.55 -1.38
C ASN A 101 -17.59 -13.90 -1.71
N VAL A 102 -17.09 -13.47 -2.86
CA VAL A 102 -15.80 -13.92 -3.41
C VAL A 102 -14.63 -13.06 -2.94
N PHE A 103 -14.92 -11.83 -2.51
CA PHE A 103 -13.91 -10.82 -2.20
C PHE A 103 -13.48 -10.80 -0.72
N THR A 104 -14.00 -11.71 0.10
CA THR A 104 -13.61 -11.82 1.52
C THR A 104 -12.52 -12.88 1.70
N GLU A 105 -11.30 -12.42 1.99
CA GLU A 105 -10.05 -13.21 1.99
C GLU A 105 -10.00 -14.37 2.99
N VAL A 106 -10.67 -14.26 4.13
CA VAL A 106 -10.64 -15.31 5.15
C VAL A 106 -11.92 -16.15 5.12
N ARG A 107 -11.71 -17.45 5.14
CA ARG A 107 -12.75 -18.49 5.10
C ARG A 107 -13.35 -18.64 6.48
N GLU A 108 -14.59 -18.22 6.68
CA GLU A 108 -15.29 -18.53 7.92
C GLU A 108 -15.62 -20.03 7.98
N ARG A 109 -15.07 -20.74 8.98
CA ARG A 109 -15.36 -22.17 9.22
C ARG A 109 -16.33 -22.39 10.38
N THR A 110 -17.04 -21.34 10.79
CA THR A 110 -17.83 -21.28 12.04
C THR A 110 -19.22 -21.91 11.93
N GLY A 111 -19.61 -22.46 10.78
CA GLY A 111 -20.81 -23.30 10.63
C GLY A 111 -21.31 -23.49 9.18
N ASP A 112 -22.39 -24.26 9.02
CA ASP A 112 -23.02 -24.62 7.73
C ASP A 112 -23.44 -23.41 6.87
N ALA A 113 -23.75 -22.27 7.49
CA ALA A 113 -24.08 -21.02 6.81
C ALA A 113 -22.83 -20.40 6.16
N SER A 114 -21.71 -20.39 6.88
CA SER A 114 -20.42 -19.89 6.40
C SER A 114 -19.84 -20.79 5.30
N GLU A 115 -20.02 -22.11 5.37
CA GLU A 115 -19.68 -23.02 4.26
C GLU A 115 -20.42 -22.68 2.97
N LYS A 116 -21.73 -22.37 3.03
CA LYS A 116 -22.52 -21.95 1.86
C LYS A 116 -22.07 -20.61 1.28
N ILE A 117 -21.61 -19.69 2.12
CA ILE A 117 -21.06 -18.39 1.71
C ILE A 117 -19.68 -18.56 1.06
N ASN A 118 -18.91 -19.55 1.51
CA ASN A 118 -17.56 -19.81 1.02
C ASN A 118 -17.48 -20.69 -0.24
N ARG A 119 -18.58 -21.30 -0.70
CA ARG A 119 -18.58 -22.24 -1.86
C ARG A 119 -18.02 -21.64 -3.16
N GLY A 120 -18.21 -20.35 -3.39
CA GLY A 120 -17.62 -19.66 -4.54
C GLY A 120 -16.20 -19.17 -4.31
N LYS A 121 -15.74 -19.10 -3.05
CA LYS A 121 -14.33 -18.86 -2.72
C LYS A 121 -13.46 -20.09 -2.99
N SER A 122 -14.06 -21.29 -2.95
CA SER A 122 -13.38 -22.54 -3.33
C SER A 122 -13.32 -22.77 -4.83
N ASP A 123 -13.97 -21.94 -5.65
CA ASP A 123 -13.90 -22.01 -7.11
C ASP A 123 -13.07 -20.84 -7.66
N PRO A 124 -11.78 -21.06 -7.98
CA PRO A 124 -10.92 -20.04 -8.59
C PRO A 124 -11.52 -19.46 -9.87
N MET A 125 -12.32 -20.23 -10.62
CA MET A 125 -12.97 -19.72 -11.82
C MET A 125 -14.06 -18.70 -11.52
N ALA A 126 -14.68 -18.78 -10.35
CA ALA A 126 -15.76 -17.89 -9.97
C ALA A 126 -15.23 -16.47 -9.61
N VAL A 127 -14.07 -16.39 -8.95
CA VAL A 127 -13.31 -15.14 -8.72
C VAL A 127 -12.94 -14.50 -10.04
N SER A 128 -12.27 -15.26 -10.91
CA SER A 128 -11.79 -14.78 -12.19
C SER A 128 -12.91 -14.30 -13.11
N LYS A 129 -14.09 -14.93 -13.07
CA LYS A 129 -15.26 -14.51 -13.86
C LYS A 129 -15.81 -13.15 -13.40
N VAL A 130 -15.90 -12.90 -12.09
CA VAL A 130 -16.37 -11.61 -11.57
C VAL A 130 -15.34 -10.52 -11.86
N GLN A 131 -14.05 -10.80 -11.65
CA GLN A 131 -12.98 -9.85 -11.97
C GLN A 131 -12.95 -9.52 -13.48
N LEU A 132 -13.17 -10.51 -14.35
CA LEU A 132 -13.23 -10.29 -15.80
C LEU A 132 -14.45 -9.48 -16.20
N ALA A 133 -15.63 -9.80 -15.67
CA ALA A 133 -16.85 -9.05 -15.95
C ALA A 133 -16.73 -7.60 -15.48
N SER A 134 -16.13 -7.37 -14.31
CA SER A 134 -15.85 -6.04 -13.79
C SER A 134 -14.88 -5.28 -14.71
N ALA A 135 -13.75 -5.90 -15.07
CA ALA A 135 -12.76 -5.28 -15.95
C ALA A 135 -13.33 -4.87 -17.32
N LEU A 136 -14.15 -5.72 -17.93
CA LEU A 136 -14.77 -5.42 -19.22
C LEU A 136 -15.84 -4.31 -19.12
N CYS A 137 -16.54 -4.22 -17.99
CA CYS A 137 -17.49 -3.14 -17.73
C CYS A 137 -16.76 -1.81 -17.44
N GLU A 138 -15.69 -1.83 -16.64
CA GLU A 138 -14.82 -0.67 -16.38
C GLU A 138 -14.21 -0.13 -17.67
N ARG A 139 -13.74 -1.02 -18.55
CA ARG A 139 -13.26 -0.64 -19.89
C ARG A 139 -14.34 0.08 -20.70
N GLY A 140 -15.58 -0.43 -20.64
CA GLY A 140 -16.74 0.18 -21.28
C GLY A 140 -17.07 1.57 -20.74
N LEU A 141 -16.95 1.78 -19.42
CA LEU A 141 -17.15 3.08 -18.79
C LEU A 141 -16.21 4.14 -19.38
N ILE A 142 -14.93 3.80 -19.54
CA ILE A 142 -13.92 4.73 -20.07
C ILE A 142 -14.12 4.96 -21.57
N VAL A 143 -14.25 3.90 -22.36
CA VAL A 143 -14.36 4.00 -23.83
C VAL A 143 -15.61 4.76 -24.27
N ASN A 144 -16.74 4.55 -23.57
CA ASN A 144 -18.00 5.17 -23.94
C ASN A 144 -18.19 6.56 -23.30
N GLY A 145 -17.23 7.05 -22.51
CA GLY A 145 -17.33 8.36 -21.83
C GLY A 145 -18.52 8.46 -20.87
N VAL A 146 -19.04 7.33 -20.37
CA VAL A 146 -20.19 7.27 -19.45
C VAL A 146 -19.84 7.79 -18.05
N VAL A 147 -18.54 7.94 -17.77
CA VAL A 147 -18.09 8.62 -16.57
C VAL A 147 -18.54 10.08 -16.69
N ASN A 148 -19.56 10.45 -15.92
CA ASN A 148 -19.98 11.84 -15.66
C ASN A 148 -20.01 12.14 -14.15
N LYS A 149 -19.48 11.22 -13.31
CA LYS A 149 -19.60 11.26 -11.84
C LYS A 149 -18.40 10.70 -11.06
N TYR A 150 -17.20 10.70 -11.65
CA TYR A 150 -15.95 10.73 -10.88
C TYR A 150 -15.31 12.12 -11.06
N PRO A 151 -14.43 12.57 -10.15
CA PRO A 151 -13.55 13.73 -10.39
C PRO A 151 -12.65 13.62 -11.65
N LEU A 152 -12.78 12.55 -12.44
CA LEU A 152 -12.02 12.22 -13.64
C LEU A 152 -12.86 12.29 -14.94
N SER A 153 -13.94 13.07 -15.06
CA SER A 153 -14.80 12.85 -16.24
C SER A 153 -15.67 13.97 -16.80
N ALA A 154 -15.21 15.20 -16.71
CA ALA A 154 -15.55 16.17 -17.75
C ALA A 154 -14.32 16.93 -18.27
N ASN A 155 -13.21 16.86 -17.52
CA ASN A 155 -11.92 17.49 -17.79
C ASN A 155 -10.72 16.53 -17.66
N ALA A 156 -10.94 15.19 -17.65
CA ALA A 156 -9.81 14.27 -17.49
C ALA A 156 -8.88 14.32 -18.70
N ASP A 157 -7.60 14.41 -18.40
CA ASP A 157 -6.52 14.36 -19.37
C ASP A 157 -6.63 13.04 -20.17
N PRO A 158 -6.69 13.08 -21.51
CA PRO A 158 -6.65 11.88 -22.35
C PRO A 158 -5.52 10.89 -21.96
N LEU A 159 -4.42 11.41 -21.41
CA LEU A 159 -3.31 10.59 -20.90
C LEU A 159 -3.71 9.75 -19.68
N GLU A 160 -4.49 10.29 -18.75
CA GLU A 160 -4.96 9.56 -17.57
C GLU A 160 -5.95 8.46 -17.96
N ALA A 161 -6.85 8.75 -18.90
CA ALA A 161 -7.80 7.77 -19.43
C ALA A 161 -7.07 6.62 -20.15
N SER A 162 -6.04 6.93 -20.95
CA SER A 162 -5.19 5.93 -21.60
C SER A 162 -4.47 5.05 -20.58
N ALA A 163 -3.87 5.66 -19.55
CA ALA A 163 -3.16 4.91 -18.51
C ALA A 163 -4.07 3.97 -17.73
N GLU A 164 -5.32 4.37 -17.44
CA GLU A 164 -6.29 3.50 -16.77
C GLU A 164 -6.78 2.38 -17.70
N LEU A 165 -6.92 2.63 -19.01
CA LEU A 165 -7.22 1.57 -19.99
C LEU A 165 -6.11 0.52 -20.04
N ASP A 166 -4.84 0.93 -20.06
CA ASP A 166 -3.70 0.01 -20.06
C ASP A 166 -3.69 -0.89 -18.81
N ARG A 167 -4.04 -0.34 -17.64
CA ARG A 167 -4.20 -1.11 -16.39
C ARG A 167 -5.35 -2.12 -16.48
N ILE A 168 -6.49 -1.71 -17.05
CA ILE A 168 -7.65 -2.59 -17.22
C ILE A 168 -7.33 -3.72 -18.19
N ASP A 169 -6.71 -3.42 -19.33
CA ASP A 169 -6.35 -4.41 -20.34
C ASP A 169 -5.26 -5.37 -19.80
N THR A 170 -4.31 -4.88 -19.01
CA THR A 170 -3.35 -5.72 -18.27
C THR A 170 -4.06 -6.69 -17.34
N ARG A 171 -5.05 -6.23 -16.57
CA ARG A 171 -5.83 -7.11 -15.69
C ARG A 171 -6.60 -8.16 -16.49
N ILE A 172 -7.17 -7.81 -17.63
CA ILE A 172 -7.85 -8.77 -18.52
C ILE A 172 -6.87 -9.85 -18.99
N ASP A 173 -5.66 -9.49 -19.43
CA ASP A 173 -4.63 -10.46 -19.83
C ASP A 173 -4.16 -11.31 -18.64
N ALA A 174 -3.99 -10.70 -17.46
CA ALA A 174 -3.61 -11.41 -16.24
C ALA A 174 -4.63 -12.50 -15.87
N ILE A 175 -5.93 -12.22 -16.03
CA ILE A 175 -6.99 -13.21 -15.81
C ILE A 175 -6.94 -14.30 -16.88
N ALA A 176 -6.82 -13.92 -18.15
CA ALA A 176 -6.80 -14.86 -19.28
C ALA A 176 -5.59 -15.82 -19.24
N CYS A 177 -4.44 -15.31 -18.81
CA CYS A 177 -3.20 -16.08 -18.67
C CYS A 177 -3.07 -16.82 -17.34
N GLY A 178 -3.93 -16.53 -16.36
CA GLY A 178 -3.90 -17.11 -15.01
C GLY A 178 -2.92 -16.45 -14.04
N ALA A 179 -2.32 -15.32 -14.40
CA ALA A 179 -1.37 -14.57 -13.56
C ALA A 179 -2.03 -13.91 -12.34
N MET A 180 -3.36 -13.67 -12.38
CA MET A 180 -4.11 -13.16 -11.22
C MET A 180 -4.14 -14.11 -10.03
N VAL A 181 -3.98 -15.42 -10.26
CA VAL A 181 -4.03 -16.41 -9.18
C VAL A 181 -2.65 -16.54 -8.55
N PRO A 182 -2.50 -16.33 -7.23
CA PRO A 182 -1.23 -16.50 -6.55
C PRO A 182 -0.68 -17.94 -6.72
N PRO A 183 0.56 -18.13 -7.17
CA PRO A 183 1.23 -19.43 -7.06
C PRO A 183 1.57 -19.75 -5.59
N ALA A 184 1.95 -20.99 -5.33
CA ALA A 184 2.38 -21.40 -3.99
C ALA A 184 3.58 -20.56 -3.49
N PRO A 185 3.71 -20.33 -2.18
CA PRO A 185 4.87 -19.65 -1.62
C PRO A 185 6.18 -20.37 -2.03
N GLY A 186 7.18 -19.61 -2.47
CA GLY A 186 8.48 -20.15 -2.87
C GLY A 186 8.62 -20.56 -4.35
N THR A 187 7.53 -20.53 -5.14
CA THR A 187 7.59 -20.80 -6.60
C THR A 187 8.55 -19.81 -7.29
N LYS A 188 9.48 -20.34 -8.09
CA LYS A 188 10.42 -19.54 -8.90
C LYS A 188 9.75 -19.12 -10.21
N PHE A 189 10.35 -18.16 -10.91
CA PHE A 189 9.80 -17.69 -12.18
C PHE A 189 9.78 -18.81 -13.24
N GLU A 190 10.82 -19.65 -13.27
CA GLU A 190 10.94 -20.75 -14.23
C GLU A 190 9.86 -21.83 -14.01
N ASP A 191 9.34 -21.94 -12.78
CA ASP A 191 8.30 -22.92 -12.40
C ASP A 191 6.88 -22.45 -12.79
N LEU A 192 6.72 -21.20 -13.23
CA LEU A 192 5.41 -20.67 -13.62
C LEU A 192 4.95 -21.24 -14.97
N PRO A 193 3.64 -21.38 -15.21
CA PRO A 193 3.12 -21.74 -16.53
C PRO A 193 3.62 -20.78 -17.62
N ALA A 194 3.91 -21.31 -18.82
CA ALA A 194 4.46 -20.51 -19.91
C ALA A 194 3.62 -19.26 -20.27
N ARG A 195 2.29 -19.36 -20.18
CA ARG A 195 1.38 -18.23 -20.38
C ARG A 195 1.59 -17.12 -19.34
N VAL A 196 1.79 -17.48 -18.08
CA VAL A 196 2.06 -16.54 -16.98
C VAL A 196 3.45 -15.93 -17.13
N GLN A 197 4.46 -16.71 -17.54
CA GLN A 197 5.78 -16.14 -17.86
C GLN A 197 5.69 -15.10 -18.98
N ASN A 198 4.95 -15.40 -20.04
CA ASN A 198 4.75 -14.48 -21.16
C ASN A 198 3.94 -13.24 -20.78
N PHE A 199 3.00 -13.34 -19.83
CA PHE A 199 2.34 -12.17 -19.24
C PHE A 199 3.38 -11.21 -18.62
N TYR A 200 4.22 -11.69 -17.70
CA TYR A 200 5.23 -10.85 -17.04
C TYR A 200 6.33 -10.32 -17.99
N ARG A 201 6.55 -10.97 -19.14
CA ARG A 201 7.47 -10.49 -20.19
C ARG A 201 6.89 -9.34 -21.01
N ARG A 202 5.56 -9.27 -21.18
CA ARG A 202 4.90 -8.29 -22.06
C ARG A 202 4.53 -6.99 -21.34
N HIS A 203 4.30 -7.05 -20.02
CA HIS A 203 3.76 -5.92 -19.27
C HIS A 203 4.81 -5.07 -18.52
N THR A 204 4.51 -3.78 -18.36
CA THR A 204 5.36 -2.85 -17.62
C THR A 204 5.32 -3.10 -16.10
N LEU A 205 6.27 -2.56 -15.33
CA LEU A 205 6.22 -2.70 -13.85
C LEU A 205 5.00 -1.99 -13.26
N ASP A 206 4.55 -0.87 -13.86
CA ASP A 206 3.36 -0.14 -13.43
C ASP A 206 2.08 -0.93 -13.70
N GLU A 207 1.96 -1.49 -14.90
CA GLU A 207 0.87 -2.37 -15.28
C GLU A 207 0.75 -3.56 -14.31
N VAL A 208 1.88 -4.21 -14.00
CA VAL A 208 1.92 -5.36 -13.10
C VAL A 208 1.63 -4.96 -11.64
N ALA A 209 2.06 -3.79 -11.19
CA ALA A 209 1.76 -3.28 -9.85
C ALA A 209 0.26 -2.95 -9.70
N SER A 210 -0.36 -2.44 -10.77
CA SER A 210 -1.78 -2.04 -10.80
C SER A 210 -2.77 -3.19 -10.60
N LEU A 211 -2.33 -4.45 -10.72
CA LEU A 211 -3.17 -5.64 -10.49
C LEU A 211 -3.83 -5.67 -9.10
N THR A 212 -3.26 -4.98 -8.12
CA THR A 212 -3.77 -4.91 -6.74
C THR A 212 -4.73 -3.74 -6.50
N ALA A 213 -4.70 -2.70 -7.35
CA ALA A 213 -5.43 -1.45 -7.16
C ALA A 213 -6.96 -1.65 -7.08
N VAL A 214 -7.51 -2.58 -7.86
CA VAL A 214 -8.97 -2.81 -7.84
C VAL A 214 -9.43 -3.53 -6.58
N SER A 215 -8.64 -4.51 -6.10
CA SER A 215 -8.92 -5.16 -4.81
C SER A 215 -8.95 -4.12 -3.69
N GLN A 216 -8.07 -3.13 -3.75
CA GLN A 216 -8.03 -2.02 -2.80
C GLN A 216 -9.28 -1.13 -2.91
N ARG A 217 -9.60 -0.61 -4.09
CA ARG A 217 -10.81 0.22 -4.31
C ARG A 217 -12.09 -0.45 -3.81
N MET A 218 -12.22 -1.76 -4.06
CA MET A 218 -13.35 -2.53 -3.57
C MET A 218 -13.38 -2.67 -2.05
N SER A 219 -12.20 -2.86 -1.43
CA SER A 219 -12.06 -2.93 0.01
C SER A 219 -12.44 -1.60 0.66
N ASP A 220 -11.99 -0.48 0.08
CA ASP A 220 -12.31 0.87 0.53
C ASP A 220 -13.81 1.15 0.40
N LYS A 221 -14.44 0.77 -0.72
CA LYS A 221 -15.89 0.93 -0.90
C LYS A 221 -16.71 0.11 0.11
N LEU A 222 -16.31 -1.14 0.35
CA LEU A 222 -16.95 -1.96 1.39
C LEU A 222 -16.77 -1.35 2.78
N PHE A 223 -15.61 -0.74 3.05
CA PHE A 223 -15.37 -0.04 4.30
C PHE A 223 -16.27 1.19 4.45
N ASP A 224 -16.41 2.00 3.41
CA ASP A 224 -17.32 3.15 3.40
C ASP A 224 -18.77 2.72 3.65
N ASP A 225 -19.26 1.69 2.95
CA ASP A 225 -20.63 1.19 3.11
C ASP A 225 -20.88 0.60 4.51
N VAL A 226 -19.89 -0.11 5.08
CA VAL A 226 -19.96 -0.61 6.47
C VAL A 226 -19.97 0.56 7.46
N THR A 227 -19.17 1.60 7.21
CA THR A 227 -19.12 2.79 8.05
C THR A 227 -20.45 3.54 8.04
N GLU A 228 -21.09 3.68 6.87
CA GLU A 228 -22.42 4.30 6.75
C GLU A 228 -23.48 3.52 7.52
N GLN A 229 -23.50 2.18 7.41
CA GLN A 229 -24.44 1.36 8.17
C GLN A 229 -24.16 1.37 9.68
N ALA A 230 -22.89 1.39 10.07
CA ALA A 230 -22.47 1.53 11.46
C ALA A 230 -22.86 2.88 12.04
N GLN A 231 -22.82 3.96 11.24
CA GLN A 231 -23.27 5.28 11.64
C GLN A 231 -24.78 5.31 11.93
N VAL A 232 -25.60 4.58 11.17
CA VAL A 232 -27.04 4.46 11.44
C VAL A 232 -27.29 3.68 12.74
N ALA A 233 -26.44 2.71 13.07
CA ALA A 233 -26.52 1.92 14.29
C ALA A 233 -25.89 2.61 15.53
N ALA A 234 -25.28 3.78 15.34
CA ALA A 234 -24.62 4.50 16.42
C ALA A 234 -25.64 5.09 17.40
N ALA A 235 -25.45 4.82 18.70
CA ALA A 235 -26.33 5.28 19.77
C ALA A 235 -25.57 6.19 20.76
N PRO A 236 -26.27 7.07 21.51
CA PRO A 236 -25.65 7.80 22.62
C PRO A 236 -25.12 6.82 23.68
N ARG A 237 -23.88 7.04 24.16
CA ARG A 237 -23.35 6.28 25.30
C ARG A 237 -24.08 6.64 26.58
N ARG A 238 -24.31 5.64 27.43
CA ARG A 238 -24.83 5.85 28.77
C ARG A 238 -23.70 6.40 29.66
N PRO A 239 -23.89 7.55 30.32
CA PRO A 239 -22.93 8.06 31.29
C PRO A 239 -22.72 7.05 32.42
N ASP A 240 -21.49 6.98 32.94
CA ASP A 240 -21.20 6.17 34.11
C ASP A 240 -21.89 6.78 35.36
N PRO A 241 -22.51 5.95 36.25
CA PRO A 241 -23.14 6.43 37.48
C PRO A 241 -22.24 7.32 38.35
N ILE A 242 -20.91 7.16 38.26
CA ILE A 242 -19.95 8.00 38.97
C ILE A 242 -20.09 9.49 38.64
N ILE A 243 -20.56 9.83 37.43
CA ILE A 243 -20.79 11.22 37.00
C ILE A 243 -21.92 11.86 37.80
N GLU A 244 -23.00 11.12 38.04
CA GLU A 244 -24.12 11.58 38.85
C GLU A 244 -23.75 11.62 40.34
N GLN A 245 -22.93 10.68 40.81
CA GLN A 245 -22.46 10.66 42.21
C GLN A 245 -21.51 11.84 42.52
N ILE A 246 -20.60 12.18 41.62
CA ILE A 246 -19.66 13.31 41.78
C ILE A 246 -20.31 14.65 41.44
N GLY A 247 -21.31 14.64 40.53
CA GLY A 247 -22.06 15.81 40.08
C GLY A 247 -23.35 16.10 40.86
N GLY A 248 -23.75 15.24 41.79
CA GLY A 248 -25.03 15.31 42.51
C GLY A 248 -25.18 16.51 43.45
N ASP A 249 -24.07 17.14 43.84
CA ASP A 249 -24.07 18.37 44.64
C ASP A 249 -23.78 19.62 43.76
N GLN A 250 -24.86 20.36 43.49
CA GLN A 250 -24.96 21.81 43.18
C GLN A 250 -24.67 22.35 41.77
N ALA A 251 -25.67 23.07 41.24
CA ALA A 251 -25.70 24.33 40.46
C ALA A 251 -24.75 24.61 39.27
N HIS A 252 -23.64 23.91 39.11
CA HIS A 252 -22.61 24.16 38.09
C HIS A 252 -22.40 22.93 37.20
N VAL A 253 -22.16 23.16 35.91
CA VAL A 253 -21.97 22.07 34.95
C VAL A 253 -20.62 21.38 35.20
N LEU A 254 -20.64 20.08 35.45
CA LEU A 254 -19.43 19.28 35.70
C LEU A 254 -18.53 19.26 34.46
N THR A 255 -17.34 19.85 34.60
CA THR A 255 -16.30 19.84 33.56
C THR A 255 -15.34 18.67 33.73
N VAL A 256 -14.66 18.30 32.65
CA VAL A 256 -13.68 17.21 32.58
C VAL A 256 -12.54 17.45 33.58
N GLY A 257 -12.07 18.70 33.71
CA GLY A 257 -11.05 19.07 34.69
C GLY A 257 -11.54 18.94 36.14
N ALA A 258 -12.77 19.37 36.42
CA ALA A 258 -13.37 19.26 37.75
C ALA A 258 -13.62 17.80 38.15
N LEU A 259 -14.06 16.95 37.21
CA LEU A 259 -14.23 15.52 37.42
C LEU A 259 -12.89 14.86 37.77
N MET A 260 -11.82 15.13 37.01
CA MET A 260 -10.51 14.56 37.28
C MET A 260 -9.91 15.03 38.60
N ALA A 261 -10.10 16.31 38.97
CA ALA A 261 -9.62 16.83 40.24
C ALA A 261 -10.36 16.22 41.45
N ARG A 262 -11.65 15.86 41.30
CA ARG A 262 -12.45 15.23 42.35
C ARG A 262 -12.23 13.72 42.46
N ALA A 263 -11.81 13.08 41.37
CA ALA A 263 -11.54 11.64 41.32
C ALA A 263 -10.09 11.25 41.71
N ASP A 264 -9.20 12.23 41.96
CA ASP A 264 -7.77 12.06 42.30
C ASP A 264 -7.51 11.34 43.66
N SER A 265 -8.44 10.55 44.19
CA SER A 265 -8.28 9.74 45.41
C SER A 265 -7.61 8.36 45.18
N GLY A 266 -6.89 8.17 44.06
CA GLY A 266 -6.05 6.98 43.87
C GLY A 266 -5.73 6.57 42.43
N ASP A 267 -6.58 6.90 41.45
CA ASP A 267 -6.41 6.46 40.06
C ASP A 267 -6.31 7.64 39.08
N ASN A 268 -5.26 7.65 38.23
CA ASN A 268 -5.02 8.66 37.19
C ASN A 268 -6.00 8.58 35.99
N ALA A 269 -7.05 7.76 36.11
CA ALA A 269 -7.99 7.45 35.06
C ALA A 269 -9.40 7.22 35.64
N VAL A 270 -10.42 7.83 35.03
CA VAL A 270 -11.83 7.74 35.42
C VAL A 270 -12.63 7.22 34.26
N GLN A 271 -13.39 6.15 34.47
CA GLN A 271 -14.36 5.68 33.49
C GLN A 271 -15.59 6.60 33.49
N ILE A 272 -15.87 7.25 32.36
CA ILE A 272 -16.95 8.24 32.22
C ILE A 272 -18.16 7.70 31.47
N ALA A 273 -17.98 6.62 30.72
CA ALA A 273 -19.04 5.85 30.09
C ALA A 273 -18.49 4.44 29.81
N ASP A 274 -19.35 3.50 29.39
CA ASP A 274 -18.90 2.16 29.05
C ASP A 274 -17.77 2.19 27.99
N GLY A 275 -16.62 1.58 28.30
CA GLY A 275 -15.43 1.56 27.45
C GLY A 275 -14.73 2.91 27.21
N VAL A 276 -15.15 3.99 27.88
CA VAL A 276 -14.60 5.35 27.73
C VAL A 276 -13.90 5.78 29.01
N VAL A 277 -12.57 5.89 28.94
CA VAL A 277 -11.73 6.22 30.08
C VAL A 277 -11.10 7.59 29.89
N LEU A 278 -11.38 8.52 30.78
CA LEU A 278 -10.72 9.81 30.86
C LEU A 278 -9.42 9.67 31.65
N ALA A 279 -8.29 10.08 31.10
CA ALA A 279 -6.98 9.94 31.74
C ALA A 279 -6.14 11.21 31.63
N ARG A 280 -5.30 11.45 32.63
CA ARG A 280 -4.30 12.54 32.64
C ARG A 280 -2.96 12.00 32.15
N GLY A 281 -2.38 12.63 31.13
CA GLY A 281 -1.05 12.30 30.62
C GLY A 281 0.08 12.86 31.48
N GLU A 282 1.31 12.40 31.27
CA GLU A 282 2.53 12.82 32.00
C GLU A 282 2.77 14.34 31.94
N ASN A 283 2.34 15.00 30.87
CA ASN A 283 2.47 16.44 30.68
C ASN A 283 1.27 17.24 31.26
N GLY A 284 0.37 16.60 32.01
CA GLY A 284 -0.84 17.23 32.57
C GLY A 284 -2.03 17.34 31.61
N ASN A 285 -1.84 17.03 30.32
CA ASN A 285 -2.92 17.09 29.32
C ASN A 285 -3.96 15.97 29.54
N LEU A 286 -5.23 16.32 29.37
CA LEU A 286 -6.35 15.38 29.50
C LEU A 286 -6.63 14.72 28.15
N SER A 287 -6.91 13.42 28.18
CA SER A 287 -7.26 12.64 27.00
C SER A 287 -8.27 11.55 27.33
N VAL A 288 -9.15 11.27 26.38
CA VAL A 288 -10.06 10.12 26.46
C VAL A 288 -9.47 8.95 25.69
N ALA A 289 -9.46 7.78 26.32
CA ALA A 289 -9.17 6.51 25.72
C ALA A 289 -10.49 5.75 25.44
N VAL A 290 -10.72 5.37 24.17
CA VAL A 290 -11.90 4.60 23.75
C VAL A 290 -11.56 3.74 22.53
N ASP A 291 -11.84 2.43 22.57
CA ASP A 291 -11.58 1.48 21.47
C ASP A 291 -10.15 1.54 20.88
N GLY A 292 -9.16 1.90 21.71
CA GLY A 292 -7.76 2.09 21.31
C GLY A 292 -7.43 3.47 20.71
N LEU A 293 -8.40 4.38 20.56
CA LEU A 293 -8.19 5.79 20.25
C LEU A 293 -7.74 6.56 21.48
N ARG A 294 -6.92 7.59 21.28
CA ARG A 294 -6.58 8.58 22.31
C ARG A 294 -6.93 9.98 21.79
N LEU A 295 -8.01 10.55 22.33
CA LEU A 295 -8.58 11.82 21.86
C LEU A 295 -8.25 12.93 22.87
N PRO A 296 -7.61 14.03 22.47
CA PRO A 296 -7.31 15.14 23.37
C PRO A 296 -8.58 15.90 23.77
N VAL A 297 -8.68 16.32 25.03
CA VAL A 297 -9.85 17.02 25.57
C VAL A 297 -9.41 18.22 26.43
N ASP A 298 -10.10 19.34 26.28
CA ASP A 298 -9.87 20.53 27.11
C ASP A 298 -10.53 20.37 28.49
N SER A 299 -9.86 20.87 29.54
CA SER A 299 -10.33 20.82 30.93
C SER A 299 -11.72 21.41 31.14
N ASP A 300 -12.07 22.42 30.34
CA ASP A 300 -13.30 23.19 30.48
C ASP A 300 -14.49 22.53 29.75
N THR A 301 -14.24 21.46 29.00
CA THR A 301 -15.29 20.70 28.31
C THR A 301 -16.24 20.09 29.34
N ARG A 302 -17.54 20.16 29.08
CA ARG A 302 -18.56 19.55 29.95
C ARG A 302 -18.58 18.03 29.73
N VAL A 303 -18.64 17.25 30.80
CA VAL A 303 -18.55 15.77 30.71
C VAL A 303 -19.67 15.19 29.85
N ASN A 304 -20.90 15.70 29.98
CA ASN A 304 -22.04 15.25 29.17
C ASN A 304 -21.89 15.61 27.68
N GLU A 305 -21.28 16.76 27.38
CA GLU A 305 -21.00 17.15 25.99
C GLU A 305 -19.87 16.31 25.39
N LEU A 306 -18.90 15.90 26.20
CA LEU A 306 -17.84 14.98 25.80
C LEU A 306 -18.39 13.57 25.49
N ILE A 307 -19.25 13.03 26.35
CA ILE A 307 -19.86 11.70 26.16
C ILE A 307 -20.79 11.71 24.93
N ALA A 308 -21.55 12.78 24.73
CA ALA A 308 -22.42 12.93 23.56
C ALA A 308 -21.66 12.94 22.21
N ARG A 309 -20.36 13.25 22.22
CA ARG A 309 -19.47 13.22 21.03
C ARG A 309 -18.84 11.85 20.78
N ILE A 310 -19.02 10.89 21.67
CA ILE A 310 -18.42 9.55 21.58
C ILE A 310 -19.58 8.55 21.53
N PRO A 311 -20.14 8.28 20.34
CA PRO A 311 -21.24 7.33 20.21
C PRO A 311 -20.80 5.92 20.59
N ASP A 312 -21.77 5.10 20.98
CA ASP A 312 -21.61 3.67 21.01
C ASP A 312 -21.97 3.06 19.66
N VAL A 313 -21.05 2.28 19.11
CA VAL A 313 -21.27 1.57 17.85
C VAL A 313 -21.27 0.10 18.19
N ASP A 314 -22.46 -0.44 18.34
CA ASP A 314 -22.69 -1.83 18.73
C ASP A 314 -22.85 -2.69 17.47
N PHE A 315 -21.77 -3.38 17.11
CA PHE A 315 -21.82 -4.38 16.03
C PHE A 315 -22.41 -5.71 16.50
N ASP A 316 -22.52 -5.96 17.81
CA ASP A 316 -23.01 -7.24 18.36
C ASP A 316 -24.53 -7.36 18.27
N GLN A 317 -25.25 -6.24 18.09
CA GLN A 317 -26.66 -6.23 17.67
C GLN A 317 -26.89 -6.93 16.33
N PHE A 318 -25.89 -6.96 15.45
CA PHE A 318 -25.96 -7.69 14.19
C PHE A 318 -25.59 -9.16 14.40
N THR A 319 -26.56 -9.95 14.83
CA THR A 319 -26.37 -11.38 15.16
C THR A 319 -26.46 -12.31 13.95
N SER A 320 -27.12 -11.88 12.87
CA SER A 320 -27.27 -12.66 11.64
C SER A 320 -27.45 -11.74 10.44
N VAL A 321 -26.98 -12.20 9.28
CA VAL A 321 -27.33 -11.57 8.01
C VAL A 321 -28.81 -11.90 7.73
N PRO A 322 -29.72 -10.91 7.63
CA PRO A 322 -31.14 -11.14 7.41
C PRO A 322 -31.38 -11.99 6.16
N ALA A 323 -31.77 -13.25 6.37
CA ALA A 323 -32.09 -14.23 5.33
C ALA A 323 -33.48 -14.00 4.71
N GLY A 324 -33.99 -12.77 4.76
CA GLY A 324 -35.31 -12.43 4.26
C GLY A 324 -35.39 -12.55 2.74
N GLY A 325 -36.50 -13.09 2.25
CA GLY A 325 -36.83 -13.11 0.82
C GLY A 325 -36.91 -11.74 0.15
N ASN A 326 -36.66 -10.63 0.87
CA ASN A 326 -36.70 -9.25 0.40
C ASN A 326 -35.36 -8.50 0.53
N SER A 327 -34.30 -9.07 1.13
CA SER A 327 -33.01 -8.37 1.22
C SER A 327 -32.27 -8.38 -0.13
N SER A 328 -31.76 -7.22 -0.56
CA SER A 328 -30.92 -7.11 -1.77
C SER A 328 -29.55 -7.73 -1.51
N GLY A 329 -29.02 -8.47 -2.49
CA GLY A 329 -27.69 -9.09 -2.39
C GLY A 329 -26.56 -8.10 -2.10
N MET A 330 -26.71 -6.80 -2.42
CA MET A 330 -25.74 -5.75 -2.06
C MET A 330 -25.73 -5.48 -0.55
N ASN A 331 -26.90 -5.24 0.05
CA ASN A 331 -27.00 -5.03 1.51
C ASN A 331 -26.51 -6.26 2.28
N THR A 332 -26.76 -7.45 1.74
CA THR A 332 -26.30 -8.71 2.33
C THR A 332 -24.77 -8.82 2.37
N VAL A 333 -24.05 -8.31 1.35
CA VAL A 333 -22.57 -8.29 1.32
C VAL A 333 -22.02 -7.35 2.40
N VAL A 334 -22.56 -6.14 2.52
CA VAL A 334 -22.16 -5.18 3.58
C VAL A 334 -22.45 -5.75 4.97
N GLN A 335 -23.66 -6.28 5.18
CA GLN A 335 -24.05 -6.93 6.43
C GLN A 335 -23.18 -8.15 6.77
N SER A 336 -22.69 -8.89 5.78
CA SER A 336 -21.76 -10.00 6.03
C SER A 336 -20.43 -9.54 6.63
N MET A 337 -19.99 -8.32 6.34
CA MET A 337 -18.82 -7.71 6.96
C MET A 337 -19.10 -7.21 8.38
N MET A 338 -20.34 -6.79 8.66
CA MET A 338 -20.78 -6.38 10.00
C MET A 338 -20.96 -7.55 10.97
N VAL A 339 -21.39 -8.72 10.48
CA VAL A 339 -21.61 -9.92 11.31
C VAL A 339 -20.37 -10.83 11.35
N GLY A 340 -19.50 -10.72 10.34
CA GLY A 340 -18.39 -11.66 10.13
C GLY A 340 -17.36 -11.68 11.25
N LYS A 341 -16.91 -12.88 11.63
CA LYS A 341 -15.88 -13.11 12.67
C LYS A 341 -14.47 -13.27 12.12
N SER A 342 -14.29 -13.06 10.82
CA SER A 342 -12.95 -13.10 10.22
C SER A 342 -12.05 -11.97 10.75
N PRO A 343 -10.72 -12.13 10.81
CA PRO A 343 -9.80 -11.07 11.22
C PRO A 343 -9.99 -9.77 10.42
N ARG A 344 -10.29 -9.87 9.12
CA ARG A 344 -10.59 -8.72 8.25
C ARG A 344 -11.92 -8.06 8.59
N ALA A 345 -12.97 -8.84 8.85
CA ALA A 345 -14.25 -8.27 9.28
C ALA A 345 -14.12 -7.63 10.68
N LEU A 346 -13.35 -8.23 11.58
CA LEU A 346 -13.04 -7.65 12.90
C LEU A 346 -12.24 -6.35 12.77
N SER A 347 -11.21 -6.30 11.93
CA SER A 347 -10.41 -5.09 11.72
C SER A 347 -11.23 -3.99 11.05
N MET A 348 -12.04 -4.32 10.04
CA MET A 348 -12.94 -3.36 9.39
C MET A 348 -13.99 -2.82 10.34
N ARG A 349 -14.58 -3.66 11.22
CA ARG A 349 -15.54 -3.19 12.24
C ARG A 349 -14.88 -2.26 13.25
N LEU A 350 -13.68 -2.60 13.72
CA LEU A 350 -12.92 -1.76 14.63
C LEU A 350 -12.54 -0.43 13.97
N ALA A 351 -12.08 -0.46 12.71
CA ALA A 351 -11.78 0.74 11.94
C ALA A 351 -13.03 1.60 11.69
N ALA A 352 -14.17 0.99 11.36
CA ALA A 352 -15.43 1.69 11.13
C ALA A 352 -15.95 2.35 12.43
N LYS A 353 -15.92 1.61 13.56
CA LYS A 353 -16.23 2.14 14.90
C LYS A 353 -15.40 3.37 15.22
N ARG A 354 -14.08 3.27 15.02
CA ARG A 354 -13.13 4.37 15.24
C ARG A 354 -13.41 5.56 14.32
N ARG A 355 -13.72 5.32 13.04
CA ARG A 355 -14.01 6.37 12.07
C ARG A 355 -15.28 7.15 12.41
N VAL A 356 -16.32 6.45 12.87
CA VAL A 356 -17.55 7.09 13.37
C VAL A 356 -17.25 7.94 14.61
N ILE A 357 -16.44 7.44 15.54
CA ILE A 357 -16.01 8.19 16.74
C ILE A 357 -15.18 9.43 16.36
N GLU A 358 -14.18 9.30 15.48
CA GLU A 358 -13.36 10.45 15.06
C GLU A 358 -14.19 11.51 14.31
N ARG A 359 -15.11 11.09 13.41
CA ARG A 359 -16.01 12.01 12.70
C ARG A 359 -16.98 12.73 13.64
N THR A 360 -17.54 12.04 14.63
CA THR A 360 -18.43 12.66 15.63
C THR A 360 -17.66 13.57 16.59
N PHE A 361 -16.46 13.18 17.00
CA PHE A 361 -15.64 13.92 17.95
C PHE A 361 -15.07 15.22 17.38
N PHE A 362 -14.57 15.20 16.13
CA PHE A 362 -13.97 16.36 15.47
C PHE A 362 -14.87 17.07 14.46
N GLY A 363 -16.04 16.51 14.13
CA GLY A 363 -16.94 17.04 13.10
C GLY A 363 -17.80 18.21 13.57
N ASP A 364 -18.08 19.13 12.63
CA ASP A 364 -18.97 20.27 12.82
C ASP A 364 -20.42 20.00 12.33
N THR A 365 -20.68 18.84 11.73
CA THR A 365 -22.01 18.45 11.21
C THR A 365 -22.78 17.60 12.21
N PRO A 366 -24.01 17.96 12.61
CA PRO A 366 -24.88 17.07 13.37
C PRO A 366 -25.11 15.79 12.57
N MET A 367 -24.72 14.65 13.14
CA MET A 367 -24.67 13.36 12.43
C MET A 367 -26.04 12.69 12.25
N GLY A 368 -27.11 13.31 12.74
CA GLY A 368 -28.49 12.84 12.65
C GLY A 368 -29.18 12.77 14.01
N TYR A 369 -30.39 12.23 14.00
CA TYR A 369 -31.16 11.87 15.20
C TYR A 369 -30.98 10.38 15.46
N ALA A 370 -30.62 9.99 16.68
CA ALA A 370 -30.65 8.60 17.13
C ALA A 370 -31.79 8.42 18.15
N MET A 371 -32.53 7.32 18.08
CA MET A 371 -33.53 6.98 19.11
C MET A 371 -32.83 6.43 20.34
N GLY A 372 -33.03 7.07 21.49
CA GLY A 372 -32.59 6.58 22.78
C GLY A 372 -33.35 5.32 23.19
N ALA A 373 -32.86 4.65 24.23
CA ALA A 373 -33.51 3.47 24.82
C ALA A 373 -34.89 3.76 25.45
N ASP A 374 -35.19 5.04 25.64
CA ASP A 374 -36.46 5.61 26.08
C ASP A 374 -37.43 5.92 24.92
N GLY A 375 -37.02 5.71 23.66
CA GLY A 375 -37.81 6.00 22.46
C GLY A 375 -37.82 7.47 22.03
N HIS A 376 -36.99 8.33 22.64
CA HIS A 376 -36.88 9.72 22.26
C HIS A 376 -35.73 9.96 21.27
N ALA A 377 -35.96 10.86 20.30
CA ALA A 377 -34.94 11.23 19.32
C ALA A 377 -33.94 12.21 19.94
N HIS A 378 -32.70 11.77 20.12
CA HIS A 378 -31.60 12.61 20.58
C HIS A 378 -30.74 13.09 19.40
N LEU A 379 -30.43 14.39 19.38
CA LEU A 379 -29.52 14.99 18.42
C LEU A 379 -28.08 14.68 18.82
N LEU A 380 -27.30 14.07 17.93
CA LEU A 380 -25.85 13.91 18.14
C LEU A 380 -25.19 15.29 18.01
N ALA A 381 -24.68 15.84 19.12
CA ALA A 381 -24.16 17.20 19.18
C ALA A 381 -22.74 17.30 18.57
N GLY A 382 -22.58 18.17 17.56
CA GLY A 382 -21.27 18.54 17.01
C GLY A 382 -20.84 19.95 17.44
N LYS A 383 -19.65 20.10 18.05
CA LYS A 383 -18.71 21.21 17.76
C LYS A 383 -17.40 21.22 18.56
N ALA A 384 -16.28 21.49 17.87
CA ALA A 384 -15.28 22.50 18.27
C ALA A 384 -14.34 22.96 17.11
N ARG A 385 -14.54 24.22 16.69
CA ARG A 385 -13.68 25.23 16.00
C ARG A 385 -12.64 24.80 14.94
N ALA A 386 -12.97 25.11 13.68
CA ALA A 386 -12.23 25.77 12.58
C ALA A 386 -10.70 25.55 12.36
N HIS A 387 -9.85 25.54 13.37
CA HIS A 387 -8.39 25.43 13.19
C HIS A 387 -7.92 23.97 12.96
N THR A 388 -8.73 23.00 13.38
CA THR A 388 -8.55 21.56 13.15
C THR A 388 -9.28 21.07 11.91
N ALA A 389 -10.43 21.63 11.53
CA ALA A 389 -11.18 21.21 10.33
C ALA A 389 -10.41 21.52 9.04
N GLN A 390 -9.76 22.68 8.95
CA GLN A 390 -8.89 22.99 7.82
C GLN A 390 -7.63 22.10 7.81
N ARG A 391 -7.11 21.71 8.99
CA ARG A 391 -6.00 20.73 9.11
C ARG A 391 -6.44 19.27 8.92
N LEU A 392 -7.69 18.90 9.16
CA LEU A 392 -8.25 17.55 8.94
C LEU A 392 -8.65 17.37 7.48
N ALA A 393 -9.13 18.43 6.83
CA ALA A 393 -9.40 18.48 5.40
C ALA A 393 -8.10 18.66 4.57
N SER A 394 -7.07 19.34 5.11
CA SER A 394 -5.78 19.55 4.43
C SER A 394 -4.68 18.54 4.80
N ARG A 395 -4.95 17.57 5.68
CA ARG A 395 -4.01 16.48 5.98
C ARG A 395 -4.47 15.21 5.27
N PRO A 396 -3.58 14.50 4.56
CA PRO A 396 -3.76 13.06 4.39
C PRO A 396 -3.84 12.46 5.79
N HIS A 397 -5.01 11.90 6.11
CA HIS A 397 -5.39 11.17 7.32
C HIS A 397 -4.24 10.89 8.32
N SER A 398 -4.08 11.76 9.32
CA SER A 398 -3.07 11.59 10.37
C SER A 398 -3.71 11.34 11.74
N SER A 399 -4.24 10.14 11.93
CA SER A 399 -4.22 9.48 13.24
C SER A 399 -3.45 8.17 13.05
N ARG A 400 -2.79 7.68 14.09
CA ARG A 400 -2.01 6.42 14.07
C ARG A 400 -2.76 5.21 13.47
N HIS A 401 -4.06 5.31 13.25
CA HIS A 401 -4.92 4.25 12.74
C HIS A 401 -5.24 4.35 11.26
N GLY A 402 -5.11 5.53 10.64
CA GLY A 402 -4.89 5.58 9.19
C GLY A 402 -3.66 4.74 8.85
N ALA A 403 -2.61 4.81 9.67
CA ALA A 403 -1.44 3.95 9.53
C ALA A 403 -1.67 2.47 9.84
N ASP A 404 -2.60 2.07 10.72
CA ASP A 404 -2.88 0.65 11.02
C ASP A 404 -3.79 -0.02 9.98
N GLU A 405 -4.81 0.69 9.49
CA GLU A 405 -5.70 0.23 8.42
C GLU A 405 -4.98 0.25 7.08
N LEU A 406 -4.29 1.37 6.76
CA LEU A 406 -3.33 1.40 5.67
C LEU A 406 -2.25 0.34 5.87
N ALA A 407 -1.77 0.05 7.09
CA ALA A 407 -0.78 -1.01 7.29
C ALA A 407 -1.34 -2.40 7.01
N GLN A 408 -2.62 -2.70 7.31
CA GLN A 408 -3.19 -4.02 7.01
C GLN A 408 -3.49 -4.18 5.52
N THR A 409 -4.07 -3.16 4.88
CA THR A 409 -4.30 -3.16 3.43
C THR A 409 -2.98 -3.11 2.67
N SER A 410 -2.05 -2.23 3.06
CA SER A 410 -0.69 -2.17 2.50
C SER A 410 0.12 -3.42 2.79
N ARG A 411 -0.16 -4.17 3.87
CA ARG A 411 0.52 -5.44 4.15
C ARG A 411 0.14 -6.48 3.12
N ILE A 412 -1.15 -6.68 2.85
CA ILE A 412 -1.64 -7.65 1.86
C ILE A 412 -1.26 -7.19 0.45
N GLU A 413 -1.50 -5.92 0.13
CA GLU A 413 -1.12 -5.30 -1.13
C GLU A 413 0.40 -5.39 -1.33
N GLY A 414 1.19 -5.04 -0.34
CA GLY A 414 2.65 -5.07 -0.40
C GLY A 414 3.19 -6.48 -0.63
N PHE A 415 2.55 -7.53 -0.09
CA PHE A 415 2.90 -8.92 -0.41
C PHE A 415 2.58 -9.28 -1.87
N ASP A 416 1.40 -8.91 -2.37
CA ASP A 416 0.99 -9.19 -3.75
C ASP A 416 1.81 -8.38 -4.77
N VAL A 417 2.03 -7.09 -4.50
CA VAL A 417 2.89 -6.18 -5.28
C VAL A 417 4.33 -6.70 -5.27
N ALA A 418 4.91 -7.01 -4.11
CA ALA A 418 6.27 -7.56 -4.04
C ALA A 418 6.41 -8.87 -4.83
N ARG A 419 5.42 -9.76 -4.75
CA ARG A 419 5.40 -11.00 -5.53
C ARG A 419 5.39 -10.71 -7.03
N ASN A 420 4.46 -9.88 -7.49
CA ASN A 420 4.27 -9.58 -8.90
C ASN A 420 5.50 -8.86 -9.47
N LEU A 421 6.06 -7.88 -8.74
CA LEU A 421 7.29 -7.19 -9.10
C LEU A 421 8.50 -8.14 -9.16
N ARG A 422 8.59 -9.11 -8.25
CA ARG A 422 9.65 -10.14 -8.30
C ARG A 422 9.61 -10.93 -9.59
N PHE A 423 8.44 -11.38 -10.03
CA PHE A 423 8.31 -12.13 -11.28
C PHE A 423 8.53 -11.25 -12.51
N ALA A 424 8.02 -10.02 -12.52
CA ALA A 424 8.25 -9.07 -13.61
C ALA A 424 9.74 -8.73 -13.78
N ARG A 425 10.46 -8.47 -12.67
CA ARG A 425 11.90 -8.24 -12.69
C ARG A 425 12.67 -9.46 -13.20
N GLN A 426 12.31 -10.66 -12.75
CA GLN A 426 12.98 -11.89 -13.23
C GLN A 426 12.73 -12.12 -14.73
N ALA A 427 11.51 -11.86 -15.22
CA ALA A 427 11.18 -11.94 -16.64
C ALA A 427 12.04 -10.97 -17.48
N ARG A 428 12.22 -9.75 -17.00
CA ARG A 428 13.04 -8.72 -17.64
C ARG A 428 14.52 -9.03 -17.57
N LYS A 429 14.98 -9.56 -16.44
CA LYS A 429 16.36 -10.02 -16.29
C LYS A 429 16.69 -11.10 -17.33
N GLN A 430 15.81 -12.07 -17.56
CA GLN A 430 16.01 -13.06 -18.63
C GLN A 430 16.13 -12.41 -20.02
N PHE A 431 15.32 -11.38 -20.31
CA PHE A 431 15.43 -10.63 -21.56
C PHE A 431 16.76 -9.87 -21.65
N VAL A 432 17.14 -9.18 -20.58
CA VAL A 432 18.40 -8.45 -20.45
C VAL A 432 19.59 -9.39 -20.68
N ASP A 433 19.56 -10.57 -20.06
CA ASP A 433 20.57 -11.64 -20.16
C ASP A 433 20.59 -12.33 -21.54
N ALA A 434 19.54 -12.19 -22.34
CA ALA A 434 19.48 -12.64 -23.73
C ALA A 434 19.93 -11.59 -24.78
N LEU A 435 20.11 -10.32 -24.39
CA LEU A 435 20.56 -9.27 -25.32
C LEU A 435 21.91 -9.59 -26.00
N PRO A 436 22.04 -9.33 -27.33
CA PRO A 436 23.31 -9.49 -28.04
C PRO A 436 24.46 -8.71 -27.41
N GLY A 437 25.67 -9.29 -27.41
CA GLY A 437 26.88 -8.65 -26.88
C GLY A 437 27.22 -7.31 -27.55
N THR A 438 26.77 -7.08 -28.79
CA THR A 438 26.95 -5.81 -29.52
C THR A 438 26.26 -4.62 -28.85
N LEU A 439 25.15 -4.87 -28.14
CA LEU A 439 24.39 -3.87 -27.39
C LEU A 439 24.92 -3.67 -25.96
N ARG A 440 25.82 -4.55 -25.50
CA ARG A 440 26.35 -4.54 -24.14
C ARG A 440 27.70 -3.83 -24.05
N ALA A 441 27.86 -3.01 -23.02
CA ALA A 441 29.13 -2.45 -22.63
C ALA A 441 29.99 -3.53 -21.98
N MET A 442 31.26 -3.63 -22.38
CA MET A 442 32.21 -4.52 -21.74
C MET A 442 32.52 -3.99 -20.33
N ARG A 443 32.35 -4.86 -19.33
CA ARG A 443 32.66 -4.57 -17.93
C ARG A 443 34.03 -5.15 -17.57
N ALA A 444 34.84 -4.40 -16.83
CA ALA A 444 36.10 -4.90 -16.30
C ALA A 444 35.83 -5.90 -15.16
N PRO A 445 36.68 -6.91 -14.96
CA PRO A 445 36.52 -7.86 -13.86
C PRO A 445 36.80 -7.18 -12.52
N GLU A 446 35.80 -7.18 -11.64
CA GLU A 446 35.91 -6.64 -10.27
C GLU A 446 36.59 -7.63 -9.32
N ALA A 447 37.27 -7.10 -8.29
CA ALA A 447 37.95 -7.92 -7.30
C ALA A 447 36.93 -8.59 -6.37
N LYS A 448 37.23 -9.82 -5.94
CA LYS A 448 36.35 -10.54 -5.01
C LYS A 448 36.51 -9.98 -3.60
N LEU A 449 35.51 -9.24 -3.13
CA LEU A 449 35.48 -8.68 -1.79
C LEU A 449 35.22 -9.75 -0.71
N LYS A 450 35.91 -9.64 0.42
CA LYS A 450 35.56 -10.43 1.61
C LYS A 450 34.18 -10.03 2.15
N ARG A 451 33.38 -11.03 2.53
CA ARG A 451 31.98 -10.84 2.99
C ARG A 451 31.86 -10.34 4.43
N TYR A 452 32.75 -10.76 5.33
CA TYR A 452 32.72 -10.38 6.74
C TYR A 452 33.14 -8.92 6.94
N ALA A 453 32.49 -8.20 7.84
CA ALA A 453 32.70 -6.75 8.04
C ALA A 453 33.89 -6.41 8.95
N GLY A 454 34.67 -7.40 9.38
CA GLY A 454 35.79 -7.18 10.29
C GLY A 454 35.33 -6.97 11.75
N PRO A 455 36.10 -6.26 12.58
CA PRO A 455 35.85 -6.13 14.02
C PRO A 455 34.70 -5.17 14.39
N VAL A 456 34.01 -4.56 13.42
CA VAL A 456 32.96 -3.56 13.68
C VAL A 456 31.72 -4.20 14.32
N SER A 457 31.22 -3.58 15.40
CA SER A 457 30.07 -4.06 16.16
C SER A 457 28.81 -4.17 15.28
N SER A 458 27.85 -5.03 15.63
CA SER A 458 26.57 -5.12 14.90
C SER A 458 25.79 -3.81 14.94
N GLU A 459 25.77 -3.13 16.08
CA GLU A 459 25.04 -1.87 16.28
C GLU A 459 25.59 -0.73 15.42
N ASP A 460 26.92 -0.61 15.36
CA ASP A 460 27.62 0.37 14.53
C ASP A 460 27.44 0.08 13.03
N ARG A 461 27.37 -1.20 12.64
CA ARG A 461 27.05 -1.63 11.26
C ARG A 461 25.62 -1.32 10.87
N GLU A 462 24.66 -1.55 11.76
CA GLU A 462 23.25 -1.18 11.54
C GLU A 462 23.06 0.33 11.47
N SER A 463 23.79 1.08 12.30
CA SER A 463 23.80 2.54 12.29
C SER A 463 24.35 3.10 10.97
N ALA A 464 25.50 2.59 10.51
CA ALA A 464 26.07 2.93 9.21
C ALA A 464 25.12 2.57 8.06
N ALA A 465 24.47 1.41 8.15
CA ALA A 465 23.46 0.96 7.20
C ALA A 465 22.27 1.92 7.09
N ARG A 466 21.80 2.48 8.21
CA ARG A 466 20.70 3.48 8.21
C ARG A 466 21.14 4.82 7.59
N ALA A 467 22.43 5.16 7.65
CA ALA A 467 23.01 6.31 6.93
C ALA A 467 23.32 6.04 5.46
N GLY A 468 23.06 4.82 4.97
CA GLY A 468 23.21 4.45 3.56
C GLY A 468 24.50 3.73 3.22
N PHE A 469 25.23 3.19 4.21
CA PHE A 469 26.52 2.54 4.00
C PHE A 469 26.58 1.13 4.57
N GLN A 470 27.03 0.19 3.74
CA GLN A 470 27.42 -1.14 4.17
C GLN A 470 28.92 -1.18 4.39
N VAL A 471 29.31 -1.38 5.66
CA VAL A 471 30.70 -1.58 6.10
C VAL A 471 31.29 -2.84 5.44
N ARG A 472 32.53 -2.75 4.96
CA ARG A 472 33.29 -3.86 4.38
C ARG A 472 34.52 -4.19 5.19
N HIS A 473 35.08 -5.37 4.94
CA HIS A 473 36.31 -5.81 5.60
C HIS A 473 37.46 -4.80 5.36
N PRO A 474 38.23 -4.42 6.38
CA PRO A 474 39.33 -3.46 6.24
C PRO A 474 40.44 -3.94 5.29
N SER A 475 40.59 -5.25 5.08
CA SER A 475 41.58 -5.78 4.14
C SER A 475 41.20 -5.61 2.66
N ASN A 476 39.97 -5.21 2.34
CA ASN A 476 39.56 -4.93 0.97
C ASN A 476 40.15 -3.58 0.57
N THR A 477 41.44 -3.54 0.24
CA THR A 477 42.15 -2.30 -0.03
C THR A 477 42.43 -2.07 -1.52
N LEU A 478 42.34 -0.82 -1.95
CA LEU A 478 42.68 -0.37 -3.30
C LEU A 478 44.12 -0.75 -3.67
N GLN A 479 45.05 -0.70 -2.73
CA GLN A 479 46.45 -1.03 -2.98
C GLN A 479 46.67 -2.52 -3.30
N ALA A 480 45.97 -3.41 -2.60
CA ALA A 480 46.09 -4.84 -2.81
C ALA A 480 45.40 -5.28 -4.10
N ASP A 481 44.22 -4.73 -4.37
CA ASP A 481 43.36 -5.19 -5.48
C ASP A 481 43.68 -4.46 -6.80
N TYR A 482 44.03 -3.16 -6.75
CA TYR A 482 44.23 -2.29 -7.92
C TYR A 482 45.45 -1.35 -7.78
N PRO A 483 46.67 -1.89 -7.63
CA PRO A 483 47.86 -1.08 -7.38
C PRO A 483 48.16 -0.05 -8.48
N ALA A 484 47.85 -0.34 -9.75
CA ALA A 484 48.09 0.60 -10.86
C ALA A 484 47.05 1.71 -10.95
N ALA A 485 45.82 1.46 -10.46
CA ALA A 485 44.77 2.48 -10.41
C ALA A 485 45.13 3.60 -9.43
N ARG A 486 45.81 3.28 -8.30
CA ARG A 486 46.17 4.26 -7.27
C ARG A 486 46.99 5.43 -7.82
N ALA A 487 47.98 5.15 -8.67
CA ALA A 487 48.79 6.20 -9.29
C ALA A 487 47.95 7.09 -10.23
N SER A 488 47.03 6.49 -10.98
CA SER A 488 46.15 7.21 -11.91
C SER A 488 45.15 8.12 -11.19
N LEU A 489 44.71 7.73 -9.98
CA LEU A 489 43.76 8.49 -9.16
C LEU A 489 44.34 9.79 -8.59
N ALA A 490 45.67 9.89 -8.49
CA ALA A 490 46.34 11.13 -8.08
C ALA A 490 46.20 12.25 -9.14
N ALA A 491 46.00 11.89 -10.41
CA ALA A 491 45.82 12.84 -11.51
C ALA A 491 44.34 13.23 -11.74
N VAL A 492 43.40 12.67 -10.96
CA VAL A 492 41.97 12.99 -11.10
C VAL A 492 41.68 14.35 -10.48
N ASP A 493 41.03 15.21 -11.24
CA ASP A 493 40.48 16.46 -10.72
C ASP A 493 39.17 16.21 -9.96
N TRP A 494 39.26 16.13 -8.63
CA TRP A 494 38.12 15.96 -7.72
C TRP A 494 37.31 17.23 -7.48
N SER A 495 37.77 18.36 -7.99
CA SER A 495 37.08 19.65 -7.97
C SER A 495 36.37 19.97 -9.28
N ALA A 496 36.48 19.10 -10.30
CA ALA A 496 35.79 19.28 -11.56
C ALA A 496 34.26 19.33 -11.36
N THR A 497 33.66 20.49 -11.63
CA THR A 497 32.22 20.69 -11.56
C THR A 497 31.61 20.71 -12.95
N THR A 498 30.56 19.92 -13.15
CA THR A 498 29.72 19.97 -14.37
C THR A 498 28.30 20.39 -14.00
N ALA A 499 27.73 21.33 -14.75
CA ALA A 499 26.35 21.77 -14.53
C ALA A 499 25.37 20.59 -14.60
N VAL A 500 24.40 20.58 -13.70
CA VAL A 500 23.31 19.59 -13.73
C VAL A 500 22.40 19.91 -14.92
N PRO A 501 22.22 18.99 -15.87
CA PRO A 501 21.34 19.22 -17.02
C PRO A 501 19.89 19.40 -16.55
N ALA A 502 19.19 20.38 -17.12
CA ALA A 502 17.74 20.51 -16.94
C ALA A 502 17.01 19.29 -17.55
N ASP A 503 17.45 18.90 -18.75
CA ASP A 503 17.03 17.67 -19.44
C ASP A 503 18.19 16.65 -19.38
N PRO A 504 18.17 15.67 -18.46
CA PRO A 504 19.27 14.72 -18.29
C PRO A 504 19.50 13.93 -19.58
N PRO A 505 20.72 13.79 -20.11
CA PRO A 505 20.94 13.03 -21.34
C PRO A 505 20.57 11.55 -21.13
N GLY A 506 19.84 10.95 -22.08
CA GLY A 506 19.44 9.56 -21.94
C GLY A 506 19.19 8.88 -23.28
N ARG A 507 19.80 7.71 -23.46
CA ARG A 507 19.39 6.67 -24.41
C ARG A 507 19.26 5.37 -23.63
N ALA A 508 18.04 4.87 -23.46
CA ALA A 508 17.80 3.56 -22.85
C ALA A 508 16.41 3.05 -23.25
N LEU A 509 16.32 1.74 -23.45
CA LEU A 509 15.26 1.04 -24.18
C LEU A 509 14.02 0.71 -23.33
N ALA A 510 13.98 1.13 -22.05
CA ALA A 510 12.92 0.74 -21.12
C ALA A 510 12.11 1.93 -20.60
N PRO A 511 10.77 1.80 -20.49
CA PRO A 511 9.88 2.82 -19.93
C PRO A 511 10.32 3.33 -18.55
N GLU A 512 10.79 2.44 -17.67
CA GLU A 512 11.15 2.78 -16.29
C GLU A 512 12.32 3.76 -16.21
N HIS A 513 13.19 3.78 -17.23
CA HIS A 513 14.29 4.74 -17.28
C HIS A 513 13.78 6.17 -17.53
N MET A 514 12.66 6.33 -18.24
CA MET A 514 12.03 7.65 -18.42
C MET A 514 11.43 8.14 -17.10
N ASP A 515 10.74 7.27 -16.37
CA ASP A 515 10.15 7.63 -15.08
C ASP A 515 11.22 8.01 -14.06
N VAL A 516 12.30 7.22 -13.98
CA VAL A 516 13.42 7.51 -13.07
C VAL A 516 14.11 8.83 -13.45
N ARG A 517 14.22 9.15 -14.74
CA ARG A 517 14.76 10.44 -15.20
C ARG A 517 13.88 11.60 -14.77
N ALA A 518 12.56 11.47 -14.87
CA ALA A 518 11.62 12.52 -14.51
C ALA A 518 11.50 12.71 -12.97
N GLU A 519 11.44 11.62 -12.22
CA GLU A 519 11.09 11.65 -10.79
C GLU A 519 12.20 11.13 -9.85
N GLY A 520 13.45 11.12 -10.29
CA GLY A 520 14.57 10.46 -9.60
C GLY A 520 14.66 10.76 -8.10
N ALA A 521 14.49 12.02 -7.67
CA ALA A 521 14.54 12.38 -6.25
C ALA A 521 13.42 11.75 -5.42
N ARG A 522 12.19 11.75 -5.94
CA ARG A 522 11.01 11.14 -5.31
C ARG A 522 11.20 9.63 -5.22
N MET A 523 11.63 9.01 -6.32
CA MET A 523 11.85 7.56 -6.37
C MET A 523 12.96 7.11 -5.43
N VAL A 524 14.10 7.83 -5.36
CA VAL A 524 15.19 7.51 -4.44
C VAL A 524 14.73 7.60 -2.99
N ALA A 525 13.97 8.64 -2.63
CA ALA A 525 13.43 8.78 -1.28
C ALA A 525 12.48 7.62 -0.91
N ALA A 526 11.60 7.21 -1.82
CA ALA A 526 10.68 6.10 -1.63
C ALA A 526 11.42 4.75 -1.53
N ALA A 527 12.30 4.43 -2.50
CA ALA A 527 13.06 3.18 -2.53
C ALA A 527 13.99 3.01 -1.31
N ASN A 528 14.50 4.11 -0.76
CA ASN A 528 15.33 4.06 0.45
C ASN A 528 14.56 3.66 1.72
N GLN A 529 13.22 3.64 1.71
CA GLN A 529 12.45 2.97 2.76
C GLN A 529 12.74 1.46 2.77
N VAL A 530 12.80 0.82 1.60
CA VAL A 530 13.15 -0.60 1.46
C VAL A 530 14.57 -0.87 1.97
N ALA A 531 15.53 0.02 1.68
CA ALA A 531 16.91 -0.15 2.14
C ALA A 531 17.04 -0.08 3.68
N ARG A 532 16.17 0.70 4.33
CA ARG A 532 16.15 0.90 5.79
C ARG A 532 15.41 -0.20 6.54
N TYR A 533 14.22 -0.58 6.05
CA TYR A 533 13.31 -1.48 6.76
C TYR A 533 13.24 -2.88 6.14
N GLY A 534 13.98 -3.13 5.06
CA GLY A 534 13.87 -4.34 4.26
C GLY A 534 12.60 -4.34 3.41
N ARG A 535 12.31 -5.46 2.75
CA ARG A 535 11.08 -5.64 1.96
C ARG A 535 9.91 -6.10 2.83
N ASN A 536 9.83 -5.64 4.07
CA ASN A 536 8.70 -5.96 4.93
C ASN A 536 7.52 -5.05 4.55
N PRO A 537 6.43 -5.57 3.97
CA PRO A 537 5.29 -4.76 3.55
C PRO A 537 4.50 -4.16 4.73
N GLU A 538 4.82 -4.53 5.97
CA GLU A 538 4.30 -3.87 7.18
C GLU A 538 5.01 -2.53 7.47
N LEU A 539 6.23 -2.35 6.97
CA LEU A 539 7.08 -1.18 7.26
C LEU A 539 7.34 -0.33 6.02
N VAL A 540 6.93 -0.81 4.84
CA VAL A 540 7.24 -0.20 3.55
C VAL A 540 6.00 -0.19 2.68
N SER A 541 5.71 0.99 2.11
CA SER A 541 4.58 1.20 1.20
C SER A 541 4.75 0.44 -0.13
N SER A 542 3.63 0.16 -0.82
CA SER A 542 3.65 -0.39 -2.18
C SER A 542 4.41 0.53 -3.15
N ASP A 543 4.23 1.85 -3.03
CA ASP A 543 4.98 2.85 -3.80
C ASP A 543 6.50 2.72 -3.64
N ALA A 544 6.98 2.46 -2.41
CA ALA A 544 8.40 2.25 -2.15
C ALA A 544 8.93 0.95 -2.78
N LEU A 545 8.11 -0.11 -2.84
CA LEU A 545 8.44 -1.36 -3.53
C LEU A 545 8.50 -1.17 -5.05
N VAL A 546 7.54 -0.42 -5.62
CA VAL A 546 7.52 -0.08 -7.05
C VAL A 546 8.73 0.79 -7.41
N ALA A 547 9.03 1.81 -6.60
CA ALA A 547 10.20 2.67 -6.81
C ALA A 547 11.53 1.88 -6.77
N GLU A 548 11.69 0.95 -5.82
CA GLU A 548 12.87 0.07 -5.76
C GLU A 548 12.98 -0.82 -6.99
N ALA A 549 11.86 -1.36 -7.47
CA ALA A 549 11.82 -2.22 -8.63
C ALA A 549 12.13 -1.45 -9.93
N LYS A 550 11.57 -0.25 -10.10
CA LYS A 550 11.85 0.64 -11.24
C LYS A 550 13.30 1.07 -11.27
N LEU A 551 13.83 1.56 -10.15
CA LEU A 551 15.23 1.94 -10.05
C LEU A 551 16.16 0.75 -10.35
N GLY A 552 15.89 -0.42 -9.77
CA GLY A 552 16.68 -1.62 -10.01
C GLY A 552 16.67 -2.02 -11.48
N GLN A 553 15.50 -2.02 -12.13
CA GLN A 553 15.37 -2.35 -13.55
C GLN A 553 16.05 -1.32 -14.46
N ALA A 554 15.92 -0.04 -14.13
CA ALA A 554 16.56 1.04 -14.87
C ALA A 554 18.08 0.93 -14.78
N PHE A 555 18.63 0.65 -13.59
CA PHE A 555 20.07 0.44 -13.41
C PHE A 555 20.57 -0.83 -14.10
N GLU A 556 19.85 -1.96 -14.02
CA GLU A 556 20.23 -3.20 -14.71
C GLU A 556 20.47 -2.96 -16.22
N LEU A 557 19.61 -2.17 -16.87
CA LEU A 557 19.76 -1.79 -18.28
C LEU A 557 20.81 -0.70 -18.50
N TRP A 558 20.77 0.37 -17.70
CA TRP A 558 21.74 1.48 -17.79
C TRP A 558 23.17 0.96 -17.71
N ASN A 559 23.43 0.07 -16.76
CA ASN A 559 24.73 -0.49 -16.48
C ASN A 559 25.35 -1.27 -17.64
N ILE A 560 24.51 -1.89 -18.49
CA ILE A 560 24.96 -2.69 -19.62
C ILE A 560 24.82 -1.97 -20.96
N ALA A 561 24.05 -0.89 -21.07
CA ALA A 561 23.80 -0.26 -22.36
C ALA A 561 25.08 0.29 -22.99
N ARG A 562 25.47 -0.17 -24.19
CA ARG A 562 26.67 0.32 -24.88
C ARG A 562 26.55 1.78 -25.35
N ALA A 563 25.33 2.22 -25.69
CA ALA A 563 25.08 3.52 -26.29
C ALA A 563 25.19 4.72 -25.32
N ARG A 564 25.29 4.48 -24.01
CA ARG A 564 25.44 5.57 -23.04
C ARG A 564 26.90 6.03 -22.94
N ASN A 565 27.09 7.19 -22.30
CA ASN A 565 28.42 7.63 -21.91
C ASN A 565 28.91 6.83 -20.70
N HIS A 566 30.09 6.21 -20.82
CA HIS A 566 30.78 5.43 -19.77
C HIS A 566 32.00 6.17 -19.20
N ALA A 567 32.19 7.45 -19.54
CA ALA A 567 33.27 8.27 -19.00
C ALA A 567 33.10 8.44 -17.47
N PRO A 568 34.16 8.21 -16.67
CA PRO A 568 34.14 8.52 -15.25
C PRO A 568 33.90 10.00 -15.00
N ARG A 569 33.07 10.32 -14.00
CA ARG A 569 32.83 11.68 -13.51
C ARG A 569 32.73 11.70 -12.00
N VAL A 570 32.98 12.86 -11.40
CA VAL A 570 32.86 13.08 -9.96
C VAL A 570 31.44 13.52 -9.65
N LEU A 571 30.78 12.78 -8.75
CA LEU A 571 29.46 13.08 -8.25
C LEU A 571 29.55 13.28 -6.74
N THR A 572 29.08 14.41 -6.22
CA THR A 572 29.10 14.70 -4.79
C THR A 572 27.74 14.42 -4.16
N ALA A 573 27.73 13.74 -3.00
CA ALA A 573 26.55 13.66 -2.15
C ALA A 573 26.91 13.93 -0.68
N ALA A 574 25.91 14.36 0.10
CA ALA A 574 26.07 14.55 1.55
C ALA A 574 25.15 13.62 2.30
N HIS A 575 25.73 12.96 3.30
CA HIS A 575 25.08 11.99 4.15
C HIS A 575 25.12 12.46 5.60
N PRO A 576 24.06 12.25 6.38
CA PRO A 576 24.10 12.51 7.81
C PRO A 576 25.01 11.48 8.51
N VAL A 577 25.82 11.94 9.46
CA VAL A 577 26.48 11.05 10.42
C VAL A 577 25.39 10.45 11.33
N PRO A 578 25.32 9.12 11.51
CA PRO A 578 24.31 8.52 12.39
C PRO A 578 24.42 9.07 13.81
N VAL A 579 23.28 9.19 14.51
CA VAL A 579 23.22 9.73 15.88
C VAL A 579 24.14 8.97 16.84
N SER A 580 24.25 7.65 16.67
CA SER A 580 25.15 6.78 17.45
C SER A 580 26.64 7.13 17.30
N TYR A 581 27.01 7.81 16.22
CA TYR A 581 28.38 8.25 15.95
C TYR A 581 28.62 9.74 16.24
N ARG A 582 27.65 10.49 16.78
CA ARG A 582 27.88 11.89 17.18
C ARG A 582 28.92 11.97 18.30
N GLY A 583 29.93 12.81 18.12
CA GLY A 583 31.10 12.88 19.01
C GLY A 583 32.09 11.72 18.83
N ARG A 584 31.81 10.78 17.91
CA ARG A 584 32.68 9.66 17.51
C ARG A 584 32.93 9.68 16.00
N GLU A 585 33.00 10.87 15.40
CA GLU A 585 33.13 11.08 13.96
C GLU A 585 34.38 10.40 13.39
N ALA A 586 35.51 10.45 14.11
CA ALA A 586 36.73 9.77 13.70
C ALA A 586 36.56 8.24 13.65
N GLN A 587 35.78 7.66 14.57
CA GLN A 587 35.45 6.25 14.57
C GLN A 587 34.54 5.89 13.38
N PHE A 588 33.55 6.74 13.07
CA PHE A 588 32.72 6.58 11.87
C PHE A 588 33.55 6.54 10.59
N VAL A 589 34.53 7.43 10.46
CA VAL A 589 35.45 7.44 9.32
C VAL A 589 36.27 6.16 9.28
N ASN A 590 36.84 5.71 10.39
CA ASN A 590 37.65 4.49 10.42
C ASN A 590 36.83 3.22 10.10
N ASP A 591 35.61 3.15 10.59
CA ASP A 591 34.75 1.97 10.44
C ASP A 591 34.11 1.90 9.04
N VAL A 592 33.63 3.05 8.52
CA VAL A 592 32.86 3.10 7.25
C VAL A 592 33.72 3.52 6.07
N PHE A 593 34.65 4.45 6.27
CA PHE A 593 35.50 5.01 5.21
C PHE A 593 37.01 4.84 5.50
N PRO A 594 37.48 3.61 5.81
CA PRO A 594 38.89 3.40 6.09
C PRO A 594 39.73 3.82 4.88
N ALA A 595 40.80 4.59 5.10
CA ALA A 595 41.66 5.09 4.03
C ALA A 595 42.22 3.92 3.19
N GLY A 596 42.06 3.98 1.87
CA GLY A 596 42.42 2.89 0.97
C GLY A 596 41.48 1.68 1.01
N GLY A 597 40.54 1.59 1.97
CA GLY A 597 39.60 0.49 2.13
C GLY A 597 38.37 0.61 1.22
N ALA A 598 37.31 -0.13 1.55
CA ALA A 598 36.10 -0.22 0.73
C ALA A 598 34.83 0.01 1.55
N PHE A 599 33.79 0.51 0.89
CA PHE A 599 32.42 0.51 1.40
C PHE A 599 31.44 0.27 0.25
N THR A 600 30.22 -0.11 0.59
CA THR A 600 29.15 -0.30 -0.40
C THR A 600 27.96 0.58 -0.06
N THR A 601 27.32 1.17 -1.07
CA THR A 601 26.07 1.92 -0.87
C THR A 601 24.96 0.97 -0.41
N LYS A 602 24.18 1.38 0.58
CA LYS A 602 22.99 0.66 1.05
C LYS A 602 21.77 1.55 0.82
N GLY A 603 21.06 1.30 -0.28
CA GLY A 603 20.08 2.23 -0.83
C GLY A 603 20.68 3.09 -1.93
N TYR A 604 19.80 3.78 -2.66
CA TYR A 604 20.17 4.65 -3.76
C TYR A 604 20.65 6.00 -3.23
N THR A 605 21.69 6.56 -3.84
CA THR A 605 22.24 7.86 -3.43
C THR A 605 21.96 8.90 -4.50
N MET A 606 21.33 10.01 -4.12
CA MET A 606 21.21 11.18 -4.98
C MET A 606 22.46 12.03 -4.84
N ALA A 607 23.18 12.22 -5.93
CA ALA A 607 24.41 12.98 -6.01
C ALA A 607 24.30 14.09 -7.07
N ARG A 608 25.23 15.04 -7.04
CA ARG A 608 25.28 16.17 -7.99
C ARG A 608 26.67 16.34 -8.58
N SER A 609 26.72 16.66 -9.86
CA SER A 609 27.97 16.96 -10.59
C SER A 609 28.47 18.39 -10.40
N ASP A 610 27.65 19.29 -9.87
CA ASP A 610 27.96 20.72 -9.67
C ASP A 610 28.48 21.05 -8.26
N ASP A 611 28.72 20.04 -7.43
CA ASP A 611 29.18 20.14 -6.04
C ASP A 611 28.24 20.98 -5.12
N ALA A 612 27.02 21.30 -5.56
CA ALA A 612 26.06 22.13 -4.81
C ALA A 612 25.35 21.33 -3.71
N VAL A 613 26.14 20.88 -2.72
CA VAL A 613 25.71 19.98 -1.66
C VAL A 613 26.02 20.57 -0.28
N ARG A 614 25.00 20.65 0.58
CA ARG A 614 25.10 21.22 1.94
C ARG A 614 26.10 20.46 2.82
N GLY A 615 27.14 21.17 3.27
CA GLY A 615 28.09 20.75 4.31
C GLY A 615 27.65 21.14 5.72
N GLY A 616 28.58 21.04 6.67
CA GLY A 616 28.46 21.36 8.08
C GLY A 616 28.74 20.17 9.01
N SER A 617 29.04 20.48 10.27
CA SER A 617 29.25 19.50 11.35
C SER A 617 28.18 18.41 11.39
N GLY A 618 28.59 17.16 11.57
CA GLY A 618 27.69 16.00 11.59
C GLY A 618 27.24 15.53 10.21
N ARG A 619 27.93 15.96 9.14
CA ARG A 619 27.73 15.47 7.77
C ARG A 619 29.01 14.90 7.20
N VAL A 620 28.82 13.94 6.30
CA VAL A 620 29.87 13.41 5.44
C VAL A 620 29.55 13.79 4.00
N ARG A 621 30.45 14.52 3.36
CA ARG A 621 30.41 14.81 1.93
C ARG A 621 31.29 13.81 1.22
N VAL A 622 30.69 12.97 0.39
CA VAL A 622 31.41 11.97 -0.39
C VAL A 622 31.45 12.41 -1.85
N LYS A 623 32.66 12.50 -2.42
CA LYS A 623 32.93 12.70 -3.83
C LYS A 623 33.17 11.34 -4.48
N TYR A 624 32.20 10.88 -5.25
CA TYR A 624 32.19 9.59 -5.93
C TYR A 624 32.71 9.73 -7.36
N LEU A 625 33.87 9.17 -7.66
CA LEU A 625 34.33 8.98 -9.03
C LEU A 625 33.68 7.71 -9.60
N THR A 626 32.70 7.87 -10.50
CA THR A 626 31.94 6.76 -11.06
C THR A 626 31.63 6.96 -12.55
N SER A 627 31.56 5.86 -13.29
CA SER A 627 31.04 5.83 -14.66
C SER A 627 29.55 5.50 -14.71
N ASP A 628 28.97 5.04 -13.61
CA ASP A 628 27.66 4.36 -13.59
C ASP A 628 26.55 5.19 -12.95
N GLY A 629 26.85 6.44 -12.55
CA GLY A 629 25.80 7.39 -12.17
C GLY A 629 24.78 7.54 -13.31
N MET A 630 23.49 7.45 -12.98
CA MET A 630 22.40 7.62 -13.94
C MET A 630 21.88 9.05 -13.83
N PRO A 631 21.95 9.86 -14.91
CA PRO A 631 21.52 11.24 -14.87
C PRO A 631 20.00 11.31 -14.76
N VAL A 632 19.49 12.15 -13.86
CA VAL A 632 18.07 12.38 -13.61
C VAL A 632 17.79 13.87 -13.44
N ALA A 633 16.53 14.27 -13.43
CA ALA A 633 16.16 15.64 -13.14
C ALA A 633 16.70 16.05 -11.75
N GLY A 634 17.55 17.08 -11.71
CA GLY A 634 18.14 17.61 -10.48
C GLY A 634 19.41 16.92 -9.97
N GLY A 635 19.98 15.95 -10.70
CA GLY A 635 21.28 15.37 -10.36
C GLY A 635 21.58 14.02 -11.02
N ASP A 636 22.28 13.16 -10.29
CA ASP A 636 22.62 11.80 -10.71
C ASP A 636 22.29 10.82 -9.59
N VAL A 637 21.71 9.67 -9.94
CA VAL A 637 21.50 8.57 -8.99
C VAL A 637 22.66 7.60 -9.05
N ILE A 638 23.15 7.18 -7.89
CA ILE A 638 24.07 6.06 -7.71
C ILE A 638 23.28 4.86 -7.20
N GLU A 639 23.51 3.70 -7.82
CA GLU A 639 22.79 2.46 -7.53
C GLU A 639 23.01 1.99 -6.08
N SER A 640 22.00 1.31 -5.54
CA SER A 640 22.16 0.56 -4.29
C SER A 640 23.05 -0.66 -4.51
N GLY A 641 24.03 -0.88 -3.64
CA GLY A 641 24.94 -2.01 -3.74
C GLY A 641 26.22 -1.73 -4.56
N THR A 642 26.40 -0.51 -5.07
CA THR A 642 27.66 -0.09 -5.71
C THR A 642 28.78 -0.04 -4.67
N THR A 643 29.91 -0.68 -4.98
CA THR A 643 31.10 -0.64 -4.11
C THR A 643 32.05 0.46 -4.54
N PHE A 644 32.57 1.19 -3.55
CA PHE A 644 33.56 2.23 -3.72
C PHE A 644 34.81 1.94 -2.87
N ARG A 645 35.96 2.36 -3.37
CA ARG A 645 37.25 2.35 -2.65
C ARG A 645 37.57 3.77 -2.20
N VAL A 646 37.92 3.92 -0.93
CA VAL A 646 38.28 5.22 -0.35
C VAL A 646 39.68 5.59 -0.80
N VAL A 647 39.83 6.75 -1.42
CA VAL A 647 41.12 7.29 -1.88
C VAL A 647 41.75 8.11 -0.75
N ASP A 648 41.00 9.07 -0.22
CA ASP A 648 41.38 9.87 0.92
C ASP A 648 40.16 10.31 1.75
N THR A 649 40.44 10.73 2.98
CA THR A 649 39.47 11.35 3.89
C THR A 649 40.11 12.58 4.54
N SER A 650 39.32 13.64 4.72
CA SER A 650 39.76 14.86 5.40
C SER A 650 38.59 15.51 6.14
N VAL A 651 38.87 16.47 7.01
CA VAL A 651 37.85 17.24 7.73
C VAL A 651 37.95 18.69 7.29
N ALA A 652 36.88 19.23 6.72
CA ALA A 652 36.80 20.61 6.29
C ALA A 652 36.66 21.58 7.49
N ALA A 653 36.92 22.87 7.26
CA ALA A 653 36.86 23.89 8.29
C ALA A 653 35.47 24.07 8.93
N ASP A 654 34.40 23.72 8.21
CA ASP A 654 33.01 23.74 8.70
C ASP A 654 32.62 22.48 9.49
N GLY A 655 33.58 21.58 9.74
CA GLY A 655 33.39 20.31 10.42
C GLY A 655 32.81 19.19 9.55
N THR A 656 32.70 19.37 8.24
CA THR A 656 32.29 18.32 7.31
C THR A 656 33.40 17.28 7.15
N ILE A 657 33.06 16.00 7.21
CA ILE A 657 33.99 14.94 6.76
C ILE A 657 33.94 14.88 5.24
N GLU A 658 35.05 15.14 4.56
CA GLU A 658 35.17 14.95 3.12
C GLU A 658 35.80 13.59 2.81
N VAL A 659 35.17 12.83 1.92
CA VAL A 659 35.63 11.51 1.48
C VAL A 659 35.74 11.52 -0.03
N ARG A 660 36.89 11.15 -0.58
CA ARG A 660 37.04 10.87 -2.01
C ARG A 660 37.03 9.38 -2.22
N ALA A 661 36.16 8.90 -3.11
CA ALA A 661 35.99 7.48 -3.33
C ALA A 661 35.83 7.16 -4.81
N VAL A 662 36.45 6.06 -5.27
CA VAL A 662 36.36 5.58 -6.65
C VAL A 662 35.51 4.31 -6.73
N ALA A 663 34.60 4.24 -7.70
CA ALA A 663 33.81 3.03 -7.94
C ALA A 663 34.69 1.85 -8.33
N GLU A 664 34.37 0.65 -7.85
CA GLU A 664 35.11 -0.60 -8.15
C GLU A 664 35.35 -0.77 -9.65
N GLN A 665 34.31 -0.53 -10.46
CA GLN A 665 34.36 -0.68 -11.90
C GLN A 665 35.31 0.33 -12.60
N VAL A 666 35.46 1.54 -12.04
CA VAL A 666 36.39 2.54 -12.57
C VAL A 666 37.83 2.13 -12.23
N ALA A 667 38.07 1.69 -10.98
CA ALA A 667 39.39 1.19 -10.56
C ALA A 667 39.82 -0.04 -11.36
N ALA A 668 38.90 -0.99 -11.59
CA ALA A 668 39.13 -2.18 -12.41
C ALA A 668 39.48 -1.83 -13.87
N LYS A 669 38.76 -0.88 -14.47
CA LYS A 669 39.08 -0.39 -15.83
C LYS A 669 40.45 0.27 -15.88
N MET A 670 40.79 1.14 -14.93
CA MET A 670 42.12 1.77 -14.86
C MET A 670 43.24 0.72 -14.73
N GLN A 671 43.04 -0.29 -13.88
CA GLN A 671 43.97 -1.41 -13.74
C GLN A 671 44.11 -2.19 -15.06
N GLN A 672 43.01 -2.50 -15.74
CA GLN A 672 43.03 -3.22 -17.01
C GLN A 672 43.77 -2.41 -18.10
N THR A 673 43.49 -1.11 -18.24
CA THR A 673 44.19 -0.24 -19.19
C THR A 673 45.69 -0.20 -18.90
N ALA A 674 46.09 -0.05 -17.63
CA ALA A 674 47.50 -0.05 -17.26
C ALA A 674 48.20 -1.38 -17.52
N THR A 675 47.52 -2.51 -17.32
CA THR A 675 48.05 -3.85 -17.66
C THR A 675 48.21 -4.02 -19.17
N ILE A 676 47.24 -3.56 -19.97
CA ILE A 676 47.33 -3.61 -21.43
C ILE A 676 48.47 -2.74 -21.95
N SER A 677 48.68 -1.53 -21.40
CA SER A 677 49.77 -0.65 -21.84
C SER A 677 51.17 -1.14 -21.46
N ARG A 678 51.29 -2.12 -20.55
CA ARG A 678 52.58 -2.71 -20.14
C ARG A 678 52.96 -3.97 -20.90
N ASN A 679 51.98 -4.62 -21.54
CA ASN A 679 52.17 -5.80 -22.38
C ASN A 679 52.24 -5.37 -23.85
#